data_AF-A0A8I3VYP8-F1
#
_entry.id   AF-A0A8I3VYP8-F1
#
_cell.length_a   1.000
_cell.length_b   1.000
_cell.length_c   1.000
_cell.angle_alpha   90.00
_cell.angle_beta   90.00
_cell.angle_gamma   90.00
#
_symmetry.space_group_name_H-M   'P 1'
#
loop_
_entity.id
_entity.type
_entity.pdbx_description
1 polymer ?
#
loop_
_entity_poly.entity_id
_entity_poly.type
_entity_poly.pdbx_seq_one_letter_code
_entity_poly.pdbx_strand_id
1 'polypeptide(L)'
;MATSNLLKNKGSLQFEDKWDFMRPIVLKLLRQESVTKQQWFDLFSDVHAVCLWDDKGPAKIHQALKEDILEFIKQAQARVLSHQDDTALLKAYIVEWRKFFTQCDILPKPFCQLEITLMGKQGSSKKSNVEDSIVRKLMLDTWNESIFSNIKNRLQDSAMKLVHAERLGEAFDSQLVIGVRESYVNLCSNPEDKLQIYRDNFEKAYLDSTERFYRTQAPSYLQQNGVQNYMKYADAKLKEEEKRALRYLETRRECNSVEALMECCVNALVTSFKETILAECQGMIKRNETEKLHLMFSLMDKVPNGIEPMLKDLEEHIISAGLADMVAAAETITTDSEKYVEQLLTLFNRFSKLVKEAFQDDPRFLTARDKAYKAVVNDATIFKLELPLKQKGVGLKTQPESKCPELLANYCDMLLRKTPLSKKLTSEEIEAKLKEVLLVLKYVQNKDVFMRYHKAHLTRRLILDISADSEIEENMVEWLREVGMPADYVNKLARMFQDIKVSEDLNQAFKEMHKNNKLALPADSVNIKILNAGAWSRSSEKVFVSLPTELEDLIPEVEEFYKKNHSGRKLHWHHLMSNGIITFKNEVGQYDLEVTTFQLAVLFAWNQRPREKISFENLKLATELPDAELRRTLWSLVAFPKLKRQVLLYEPQVNSPKDFTEGTLFSVNQEFSLIKNAKVQKRGKINLIGRLQLTTERMREEENEGIVQLRILRTQEIRYVERSYVSQPTLKEVVIVSAARTPIGSFLGSLSLLPATKLGSIAIQGAIEKAGIPKEEVKEAYMGHVLQGGTGQAPTRQAALGAGLPISTPCTTINKVCASGMKAIMMASQNLMCGHQDVMVAGGMESMSNVPYVMNRGATPYGGVKLEDLIVKDGLTDVYNKIHMGNCAENTAKKLNIARDEQDTYAINSYTRSKAAWEAGKFADEVTPVTVTVKGKPDVVVKEDEEYKRVDFSKVPKLKTVFQKENGTVTAANASTLNDGAAAVVLMTADAAKRLNVKPLARIVAFADAAVEPIDFPIAPAYAVPMVLKDAGLKKEDIAMWEVNEAFSLVVLANIKMLEIDPQKVNINGGAVSLGHPIGMSGARIVIHLAHALKQGEYGLASICNGGGGASAMLIQKL
;
A
#
# COMPACT_ATOMS: atom_id res chain seq x y z
N MET A 1 -23.85 -72.40 -1.46
CA MET A 1 -25.31 -72.56 -1.29
C MET A 1 -25.87 -71.52 -0.31
N ALA A 2 -25.80 -70.21 -0.61
CA ALA A 2 -26.45 -69.17 0.20
C ALA A 2 -26.86 -67.93 -0.61
N THR A 3 -26.94 -68.02 -1.94
CA THR A 3 -27.26 -66.89 -2.83
C THR A 3 -28.35 -67.18 -3.85
N SER A 4 -28.91 -68.40 -3.91
CA SER A 4 -30.01 -68.74 -4.82
C SER A 4 -31.41 -68.75 -4.18
N ASN A 5 -31.53 -68.49 -2.88
CA ASN A 5 -32.82 -68.49 -2.16
C ASN A 5 -33.38 -67.08 -1.85
N LEU A 6 -32.64 -66.00 -2.11
CA LEU A 6 -33.10 -64.61 -1.85
C LEU A 6 -33.96 -64.01 -2.97
N LEU A 7 -34.05 -64.67 -4.13
CA LEU A 7 -34.81 -64.19 -5.30
C LEU A 7 -36.23 -64.75 -5.41
N LYS A 8 -36.68 -65.60 -4.46
CA LYS A 8 -38.03 -66.20 -4.50
C LYS A 8 -39.13 -65.40 -3.78
N ASN A 9 -38.80 -64.35 -3.03
CA ASN A 9 -39.77 -63.57 -2.23
C ASN A 9 -39.85 -62.08 -2.58
N LYS A 10 -39.25 -61.61 -3.69
CA LYS A 10 -39.48 -60.24 -4.17
C LYS A 10 -40.94 -60.13 -4.66
N GLY A 11 -41.75 -59.32 -3.96
CA GLY A 11 -43.18 -59.13 -4.21
C GLY A 11 -44.15 -59.74 -3.19
N SER A 12 -43.69 -60.38 -2.11
CA SER A 12 -44.57 -61.03 -1.11
C SER A 12 -45.16 -60.09 -0.04
N LEU A 13 -44.69 -58.85 0.06
CA LEU A 13 -45.14 -57.83 1.02
C LEU A 13 -45.46 -56.56 0.22
N GLN A 14 -46.71 -56.10 0.25
CA GLN A 14 -47.14 -54.88 -0.44
C GLN A 14 -47.28 -53.72 0.56
N PHE A 15 -47.15 -52.48 0.08
CA PHE A 15 -47.41 -51.27 0.87
C PHE A 15 -48.76 -51.33 1.62
N GLU A 16 -49.80 -51.82 0.94
CA GLU A 16 -51.17 -51.90 1.44
C GLU A 16 -51.29 -52.78 2.70
N ASP A 17 -50.44 -53.81 2.85
CA ASP A 17 -50.50 -54.74 3.98
C ASP A 17 -49.90 -54.15 5.28
N LYS A 18 -49.11 -53.07 5.15
CA LYS A 18 -48.32 -52.49 6.24
C LYS A 18 -48.72 -51.05 6.57
N TRP A 19 -49.24 -50.29 5.62
CA TRP A 19 -49.63 -48.90 5.84
C TRP A 19 -50.73 -48.73 6.90
N ASP A 20 -51.68 -49.65 6.98
CA ASP A 20 -52.76 -49.62 7.99
C ASP A 20 -52.23 -49.73 9.43
N PHE A 21 -51.07 -50.35 9.63
CA PHE A 21 -50.38 -50.44 10.93
C PHE A 21 -49.45 -49.26 11.19
N MET A 22 -48.81 -48.72 10.14
CA MET A 22 -47.90 -47.57 10.24
C MET A 22 -48.65 -46.25 10.44
N ARG A 23 -49.75 -46.02 9.72
CA ARG A 23 -50.48 -44.74 9.68
C ARG A 23 -50.93 -44.24 11.05
N PRO A 24 -51.48 -45.06 11.97
CA PRO A 24 -51.84 -44.61 13.32
C PRO A 24 -50.64 -44.09 14.14
N ILE A 25 -49.45 -44.68 13.94
CA ILE A 25 -48.23 -44.25 14.62
C ILE A 25 -47.73 -42.92 14.02
N VAL A 26 -47.79 -42.78 12.70
CA VAL A 26 -47.46 -41.52 11.99
C VAL A 26 -48.38 -40.38 12.42
N LEU A 27 -49.69 -40.61 12.53
CA LEU A 27 -50.64 -39.61 13.01
C LEU A 27 -50.40 -39.22 14.48
N LYS A 28 -50.00 -40.17 15.35
CA LYS A 28 -49.59 -39.87 16.73
C LYS A 28 -48.36 -38.97 16.78
N LEU A 29 -47.36 -39.23 15.94
CA LEU A 29 -46.17 -38.38 15.84
C LEU A 29 -46.54 -36.97 15.37
N LEU A 30 -47.32 -36.83 14.30
CA LEU A 30 -47.80 -35.53 13.80
C LEU A 30 -48.58 -34.74 14.87
N ARG A 31 -49.41 -35.40 15.67
CA ARG A 31 -50.24 -34.79 16.72
C ARG A 31 -49.52 -34.59 18.06
N GLN A 32 -48.23 -34.95 18.16
CA GLN A 32 -47.45 -34.93 19.39
C GLN A 32 -48.00 -35.82 20.52
N GLU A 33 -48.69 -36.90 20.15
CA GLU A 33 -49.17 -37.90 21.11
C GLU A 33 -48.03 -38.85 21.51
N SER A 34 -48.13 -39.46 22.70
CA SER A 34 -47.09 -40.36 23.19
C SER A 34 -46.99 -41.63 22.33
N VAL A 35 -45.80 -41.87 21.75
CA VAL A 35 -45.48 -43.10 21.01
C VAL A 35 -44.50 -43.94 21.82
N THR A 36 -44.84 -45.21 22.05
CA THR A 36 -44.00 -46.12 22.85
C THR A 36 -42.75 -46.54 22.08
N LYS A 37 -41.69 -46.97 22.78
CA LYS A 37 -40.47 -47.48 22.14
C LYS A 37 -40.75 -48.64 21.18
N GLN A 38 -41.73 -49.49 21.51
CA GLN A 38 -42.15 -50.59 20.64
C GLN A 38 -42.75 -50.06 19.34
N GLN A 39 -43.67 -49.09 19.41
CA GLN A 39 -44.26 -48.46 18.22
C GLN A 39 -43.22 -47.75 17.35
N TRP A 40 -42.19 -47.15 17.95
CA TRP A 40 -41.06 -46.58 17.21
C TRP A 40 -40.27 -47.65 16.45
N PHE A 41 -40.01 -48.80 17.08
CA PHE A 41 -39.30 -49.92 16.45
C PHE A 41 -40.13 -50.56 15.34
N ASP A 42 -41.44 -50.76 15.58
CA ASP A 42 -42.37 -51.34 14.61
C ASP A 42 -42.46 -50.44 13.36
N LEU A 43 -42.62 -49.12 13.55
CA LEU A 43 -42.65 -48.16 12.45
C LEU A 43 -41.34 -48.16 11.65
N PHE A 44 -40.18 -48.19 12.32
CA PHE A 44 -38.88 -48.26 11.65
C PHE A 44 -38.72 -49.56 10.83
N SER A 45 -39.10 -50.69 11.43
CA SER A 45 -39.02 -52.02 10.81
C SER A 45 -39.94 -52.14 9.60
N ASP A 46 -41.18 -51.68 9.71
CA ASP A 46 -42.17 -51.75 8.64
C ASP A 46 -41.82 -50.81 7.48
N VAL A 47 -41.35 -49.57 7.76
CA VAL A 47 -40.83 -48.66 6.72
C VAL A 47 -39.65 -49.28 5.98
N HIS A 48 -38.71 -49.88 6.72
CA HIS A 48 -37.56 -50.56 6.13
C HIS A 48 -37.98 -51.75 5.26
N ALA A 49 -38.93 -52.56 5.71
CA ALA A 49 -39.45 -53.69 4.95
C ALA A 49 -40.15 -53.22 3.65
N VAL A 50 -41.05 -52.25 3.71
CA VAL A 50 -41.76 -51.76 2.52
C VAL A 50 -40.79 -51.13 1.51
N CYS A 51 -39.73 -50.44 1.97
CA CYS A 51 -38.73 -49.87 1.05
C CYS A 51 -37.85 -50.91 0.33
N LEU A 52 -37.67 -52.10 0.91
CA LEU A 52 -36.80 -53.16 0.37
C LEU A 52 -37.53 -54.18 -0.50
N TRP A 53 -38.79 -54.48 -0.16
CA TRP A 53 -39.51 -55.62 -0.71
C TRP A 53 -40.61 -55.23 -1.72
N ASP A 54 -41.07 -53.97 -1.71
CA ASP A 54 -42.00 -53.39 -2.69
C ASP A 54 -41.28 -52.35 -3.56
N ASP A 55 -41.12 -52.63 -4.85
CA ASP A 55 -40.45 -51.73 -5.80
C ASP A 55 -41.19 -50.37 -5.96
N LYS A 56 -42.51 -50.31 -5.67
CA LYS A 56 -43.30 -49.06 -5.63
C LYS A 56 -43.51 -48.52 -4.21
N GLY A 57 -43.07 -49.24 -3.19
CA GLY A 57 -43.27 -48.94 -1.77
C GLY A 57 -42.76 -47.56 -1.35
N PRO A 58 -41.51 -47.17 -1.67
CA PRO A 58 -40.97 -45.85 -1.34
C PRO A 58 -41.82 -44.68 -1.86
N ALA A 59 -42.27 -44.74 -3.11
CA ALA A 59 -43.07 -43.68 -3.71
C ALA A 59 -44.48 -43.61 -3.07
N LYS A 60 -45.08 -44.76 -2.75
CA LYS A 60 -46.39 -44.83 -2.06
C LYS A 60 -46.33 -44.30 -0.63
N ILE A 61 -45.28 -44.64 0.15
CA ILE A 61 -45.06 -44.08 1.49
C ILE A 61 -44.93 -42.56 1.44
N HIS A 62 -44.12 -42.05 0.50
CA HIS A 62 -43.94 -40.60 0.35
C HIS A 62 -45.26 -39.89 0.01
N GLN A 63 -46.08 -40.46 -0.88
CA GLN A 63 -47.38 -39.90 -1.26
C GLN A 63 -48.38 -39.92 -0.09
N ALA A 64 -48.48 -41.04 0.64
CA ALA A 64 -49.41 -41.14 1.77
C ALA A 64 -48.99 -40.22 2.93
N LEU A 65 -47.69 -40.09 3.19
CA LEU A 65 -47.16 -39.15 4.17
C LEU A 65 -47.46 -37.69 3.79
N LYS A 66 -47.39 -37.34 2.49
CA LYS A 66 -47.76 -36.02 1.98
C LYS A 66 -49.22 -35.69 2.28
N GLU A 67 -50.13 -36.64 2.13
CA GLU A 67 -51.56 -36.46 2.40
C GLU A 67 -51.84 -36.22 3.89
N ASP A 68 -51.27 -37.06 4.77
CA ASP A 68 -51.46 -36.92 6.23
C ASP A 68 -50.82 -35.62 6.77
N ILE A 69 -49.65 -35.20 6.25
CA ILE A 69 -49.02 -33.91 6.58
C ILE A 69 -49.91 -32.74 6.14
N LEU A 70 -50.46 -32.80 4.93
CA LEU A 70 -51.31 -31.74 4.39
C LEU A 70 -52.62 -31.59 5.19
N GLU A 71 -53.22 -32.69 5.65
CA GLU A 71 -54.39 -32.65 6.52
C GLU A 71 -54.07 -31.98 7.87
N PHE A 72 -52.95 -32.35 8.50
CA PHE A 72 -52.49 -31.74 9.74
C PHE A 72 -52.26 -30.23 9.61
N ILE A 73 -51.62 -29.80 8.51
CA ILE A 73 -51.34 -28.39 8.25
C ILE A 73 -52.62 -27.60 7.98
N LYS A 74 -53.62 -28.17 7.27
CA LYS A 74 -54.93 -27.52 7.10
C LYS A 74 -55.64 -27.26 8.42
N GLN A 75 -55.53 -28.18 9.39
CA GLN A 75 -56.10 -27.96 10.72
C GLN A 75 -55.37 -26.84 11.48
N ALA A 76 -54.05 -26.76 11.36
CA ALA A 76 -53.26 -25.66 11.94
C ALA A 76 -53.61 -24.31 11.26
N GLN A 77 -53.75 -24.30 9.93
CA GLN A 77 -54.17 -23.14 9.14
C GLN A 77 -55.50 -22.57 9.63
N ALA A 78 -56.51 -23.43 9.84
CA ALA A 78 -57.81 -23.00 10.34
C ALA A 78 -57.73 -22.35 11.73
N ARG A 79 -56.88 -22.88 12.63
CA ARG A 79 -56.66 -22.30 13.97
C ARG A 79 -55.99 -20.93 13.88
N VAL A 80 -54.96 -20.79 13.04
CA VAL A 80 -54.23 -19.52 12.88
C VAL A 80 -55.10 -18.46 12.21
N LEU A 81 -55.77 -18.79 11.11
CA LEU A 81 -56.58 -17.82 10.33
C LEU A 81 -57.91 -17.45 11.02
N SER A 82 -58.28 -18.11 12.12
CA SER A 82 -59.47 -17.74 12.90
C SER A 82 -59.33 -16.38 13.60
N HIS A 83 -58.11 -15.86 13.76
CA HIS A 83 -57.83 -14.58 14.41
C HIS A 83 -57.68 -13.45 13.39
N GLN A 84 -58.51 -12.40 13.49
CA GLN A 84 -58.43 -11.22 12.62
C GLN A 84 -57.40 -10.18 13.11
N ASP A 85 -57.18 -10.06 14.42
CA ASP A 85 -56.20 -9.14 15.02
C ASP A 85 -54.76 -9.61 14.76
N ASP A 86 -53.88 -8.71 14.32
CA ASP A 86 -52.52 -9.04 13.91
C ASP A 86 -51.64 -9.55 15.07
N THR A 87 -51.90 -9.13 16.32
CA THR A 87 -51.14 -9.57 17.50
C THR A 87 -51.63 -10.94 17.98
N ALA A 88 -52.94 -11.16 17.99
CA ALA A 88 -53.54 -12.46 18.27
C ALA A 88 -53.16 -13.51 17.21
N LEU A 89 -53.14 -13.10 15.92
CA LEU A 89 -52.67 -13.90 14.79
C LEU A 89 -51.21 -14.33 15.00
N LEU A 90 -50.32 -13.40 15.36
CA LEU A 90 -48.92 -13.70 15.64
C LEU A 90 -48.77 -14.72 16.78
N LYS A 91 -49.48 -14.53 17.90
CA LYS A 91 -49.44 -15.48 19.02
C LYS A 91 -49.94 -16.87 18.62
N ALA A 92 -51.07 -16.95 17.91
CA ALA A 92 -51.63 -18.21 17.44
C ALA A 92 -50.69 -18.91 16.46
N TYR A 93 -50.08 -18.17 15.52
CA TYR A 93 -49.10 -18.69 14.58
C TYR A 93 -47.88 -19.29 15.30
N ILE A 94 -47.30 -18.57 16.26
CA ILE A 94 -46.06 -19.01 16.94
C ILE A 94 -46.30 -20.27 17.78
N VAL A 95 -47.47 -20.39 18.41
CA VAL A 95 -47.87 -21.61 19.14
C VAL A 95 -47.92 -22.82 18.21
N GLU A 96 -48.56 -22.68 17.05
CA GLU A 96 -48.68 -23.78 16.09
C GLU A 96 -47.37 -24.05 15.35
N TRP A 97 -46.60 -23.01 15.03
CA TRP A 97 -45.27 -23.10 14.42
C TRP A 97 -44.30 -23.88 15.29
N ARG A 98 -44.25 -23.63 16.60
CA ARG A 98 -43.37 -24.37 17.53
C ARG A 98 -43.73 -25.84 17.65
N LYS A 99 -45.04 -26.14 17.67
CA LYS A 99 -45.52 -27.53 17.66
C LYS A 99 -45.07 -28.21 16.37
N PHE A 100 -45.30 -27.57 15.24
CA PHE A 100 -44.93 -28.09 13.93
C PHE A 100 -43.41 -28.26 13.78
N PHE A 101 -42.61 -27.25 14.12
CA PHE A 101 -41.16 -27.24 13.96
C PHE A 101 -40.48 -28.34 14.79
N THR A 102 -40.94 -28.56 16.03
CA THR A 102 -40.49 -29.71 16.85
C THR A 102 -40.76 -31.05 16.15
N GLN A 103 -41.90 -31.19 15.45
CA GLN A 103 -42.21 -32.42 14.72
C GLN A 103 -41.36 -32.59 13.45
N CYS A 104 -40.91 -31.52 12.83
CA CYS A 104 -39.97 -31.59 11.70
C CYS A 104 -38.62 -32.24 12.08
N ASP A 105 -38.23 -32.22 13.35
CA ASP A 105 -37.02 -32.92 13.84
C ASP A 105 -37.29 -34.36 14.30
N ILE A 106 -38.55 -34.70 14.64
CA ILE A 106 -38.94 -35.99 15.22
C ILE A 106 -39.45 -36.94 14.15
N LEU A 107 -40.38 -36.48 13.29
CA LEU A 107 -41.06 -37.29 12.29
C LEU A 107 -40.12 -37.93 11.26
N PRO A 108 -39.00 -37.32 10.82
CA PRO A 108 -38.08 -37.96 9.87
C PRO A 108 -37.32 -39.18 10.39
N LYS A 109 -37.12 -39.29 11.72
CA LYS A 109 -36.26 -40.33 12.32
C LYS A 109 -36.58 -41.78 11.94
N PRO A 110 -37.85 -42.24 11.86
CA PRO A 110 -38.19 -43.59 11.46
C PRO A 110 -38.13 -43.81 9.93
N PHE A 111 -37.97 -42.76 9.13
CA PHE A 111 -37.98 -42.81 7.65
C PHE A 111 -36.59 -42.73 7.00
N CYS A 112 -35.50 -42.88 7.76
CA CYS A 112 -34.14 -42.81 7.21
C CYS A 112 -33.91 -43.79 6.02
N GLN A 113 -34.51 -44.99 6.06
CA GLN A 113 -34.38 -45.97 4.96
C GLN A 113 -35.10 -45.52 3.68
N LEU A 114 -36.21 -44.81 3.81
CA LEU A 114 -36.95 -44.22 2.69
C LEU A 114 -36.05 -43.23 1.93
N GLU A 115 -35.31 -42.40 2.67
CA GLU A 115 -34.39 -41.40 2.12
C GLU A 115 -33.23 -42.04 1.35
N ILE A 116 -32.60 -43.08 1.93
CA ILE A 116 -31.52 -43.83 1.29
C ILE A 116 -31.99 -44.45 -0.04
N THR A 117 -33.22 -44.96 -0.06
CA THR A 117 -33.76 -45.68 -1.22
C THR A 117 -34.18 -44.73 -2.34
N LEU A 118 -34.74 -43.56 -2.01
CA LEU A 118 -35.16 -42.54 -2.99
C LEU A 118 -33.99 -41.73 -3.57
N MET A 119 -32.86 -41.60 -2.86
CA MET A 119 -31.69 -40.82 -3.33
C MET A 119 -30.75 -41.58 -4.28
N GLY A 120 -30.81 -42.92 -4.34
CA GLY A 120 -29.96 -43.74 -5.23
C GLY A 120 -28.46 -43.73 -4.90
N LYS A 121 -27.67 -44.59 -5.57
CA LYS A 121 -26.21 -44.82 -5.36
C LYS A 121 -25.28 -43.63 -5.68
N GLN A 122 -25.70 -42.38 -5.50
CA GLN A 122 -24.80 -41.21 -5.54
C GLN A 122 -24.71 -40.58 -4.15
N GLY A 123 -23.79 -41.08 -3.31
CA GLY A 123 -23.50 -40.43 -2.02
C GLY A 123 -22.96 -41.34 -0.92
N SER A 124 -22.05 -42.27 -1.21
CA SER A 124 -21.51 -43.19 -0.20
C SER A 124 -20.46 -42.57 0.76
N SER A 125 -20.56 -41.29 1.16
CA SER A 125 -19.63 -40.75 2.16
C SER A 125 -20.12 -39.63 3.10
N LYS A 126 -21.40 -39.26 3.11
CA LYS A 126 -21.91 -38.29 4.10
C LYS A 126 -22.83 -39.00 5.10
N LYS A 127 -22.53 -38.90 6.40
CA LYS A 127 -23.47 -39.25 7.48
C LYS A 127 -24.79 -38.53 7.18
N SER A 128 -25.90 -39.26 7.06
CA SER A 128 -27.22 -38.70 6.80
C SER A 128 -27.60 -37.76 7.95
N ASN A 129 -27.53 -36.45 7.71
CA ASN A 129 -27.94 -35.44 8.67
C ASN A 129 -29.47 -35.26 8.54
N VAL A 130 -30.21 -35.28 9.66
CA VAL A 130 -31.68 -35.16 9.67
C VAL A 130 -32.16 -33.82 9.05
N GLU A 131 -31.28 -32.82 8.94
CA GLU A 131 -31.56 -31.53 8.30
C GLU A 131 -31.82 -31.63 6.78
N ASP A 132 -31.25 -32.62 6.08
CA ASP A 132 -31.44 -32.80 4.62
C ASP A 132 -32.53 -33.83 4.29
N SER A 133 -33.34 -34.19 5.28
CA SER A 133 -34.43 -35.16 5.15
C SER A 133 -35.48 -34.72 4.11
N ILE A 134 -35.83 -35.64 3.21
CA ILE A 134 -36.93 -35.46 2.23
C ILE A 134 -38.25 -35.21 2.96
N VAL A 135 -38.50 -35.92 4.07
CA VAL A 135 -39.70 -35.77 4.89
C VAL A 135 -39.74 -34.39 5.57
N ARG A 136 -38.60 -33.95 6.13
CA ARG A 136 -38.49 -32.61 6.73
C ARG A 136 -38.77 -31.52 5.71
N LYS A 137 -38.17 -31.63 4.52
CA LYS A 137 -38.37 -30.69 3.41
C LYS A 137 -39.84 -30.64 2.99
N LEU A 138 -40.47 -31.81 2.80
CA LEU A 138 -41.89 -31.91 2.48
C LEU A 138 -42.79 -31.21 3.53
N MET A 139 -42.49 -31.39 4.82
CA MET A 139 -43.22 -30.68 5.89
C MET A 139 -43.06 -29.16 5.75
N LEU A 140 -41.82 -28.66 5.67
CA LEU A 140 -41.52 -27.23 5.60
C LEU A 140 -42.13 -26.57 4.36
N ASP A 141 -42.02 -27.21 3.19
CA ASP A 141 -42.60 -26.73 1.93
C ASP A 141 -44.13 -26.62 2.05
N THR A 142 -44.78 -27.65 2.59
CA THR A 142 -46.25 -27.66 2.75
C THR A 142 -46.73 -26.58 3.74
N TRP A 143 -45.97 -26.32 4.82
CA TRP A 143 -46.28 -25.25 5.77
C TRP A 143 -46.11 -23.87 5.16
N ASN A 144 -45.08 -23.70 4.34
CA ASN A 144 -44.82 -22.46 3.62
C ASN A 144 -45.96 -22.14 2.63
N GLU A 145 -46.33 -23.10 1.79
CA GLU A 145 -47.40 -22.95 0.80
C GLU A 145 -48.78 -22.69 1.45
N SER A 146 -49.09 -23.38 2.55
CA SER A 146 -50.44 -23.34 3.13
C SER A 146 -50.64 -22.16 4.08
N ILE A 147 -49.66 -21.84 4.92
CA ILE A 147 -49.80 -20.87 6.01
C ILE A 147 -48.90 -19.67 5.79
N PHE A 148 -47.57 -19.86 5.83
CA PHE A 148 -46.63 -18.75 5.99
C PHE A 148 -46.64 -17.78 4.81
N SER A 149 -46.62 -18.27 3.56
CA SER A 149 -46.62 -17.42 2.36
C SER A 149 -47.79 -16.43 2.29
N ASN A 150 -48.96 -16.80 2.85
CA ASN A 150 -50.17 -16.00 2.85
C ASN A 150 -50.20 -14.92 3.95
N ILE A 151 -49.46 -15.11 5.05
CA ILE A 151 -49.50 -14.21 6.22
C ILE A 151 -48.15 -13.58 6.57
N LYS A 152 -47.06 -13.90 5.85
CA LYS A 152 -45.68 -13.50 6.15
C LYS A 152 -45.50 -11.98 6.37
N ASN A 153 -46.15 -11.14 5.56
CA ASN A 153 -46.05 -9.68 5.67
C ASN A 153 -46.72 -9.18 6.96
N ARG A 154 -47.90 -9.70 7.31
CA ARG A 154 -48.62 -9.33 8.54
C ARG A 154 -47.84 -9.76 9.79
N LEU A 155 -47.23 -10.94 9.76
CA LEU A 155 -46.38 -11.43 10.86
C LEU A 155 -45.13 -10.56 11.04
N GLN A 156 -44.50 -10.19 9.92
CA GLN A 156 -43.34 -9.30 9.91
C GLN A 156 -43.68 -7.92 10.48
N ASP A 157 -44.77 -7.29 10.04
CA ASP A 157 -45.18 -5.98 10.52
C ASP A 157 -45.49 -5.99 12.03
N SER A 158 -46.18 -7.02 12.52
CA SER A 158 -46.42 -7.21 13.95
C SER A 158 -45.13 -7.41 14.75
N ALA A 159 -44.18 -8.19 14.23
CA ALA A 159 -42.89 -8.38 14.87
C ALA A 159 -42.10 -7.05 14.96
N MET A 160 -42.10 -6.24 13.89
CA MET A 160 -41.43 -4.94 13.89
C MET A 160 -42.08 -3.94 14.86
N LYS A 161 -43.42 -3.97 15.03
CA LYS A 161 -44.13 -3.17 16.04
C LYS A 161 -43.70 -3.53 17.46
N LEU A 162 -43.53 -4.81 17.77
CA LEU A 162 -43.06 -5.26 19.09
C LEU A 162 -41.62 -4.79 19.36
N VAL A 163 -40.74 -4.92 18.37
CA VAL A 163 -39.35 -4.43 18.47
C VAL A 163 -39.32 -2.91 18.68
N HIS A 164 -40.20 -2.16 18.00
CA HIS A 164 -40.35 -0.72 18.23
C HIS A 164 -40.83 -0.39 19.65
N ALA A 165 -41.78 -1.14 20.18
CA ALA A 165 -42.28 -0.97 21.55
C ALA A 165 -41.19 -1.24 22.61
N GLU A 166 -40.35 -2.26 22.42
CA GLU A 166 -39.23 -2.53 23.33
C GLU A 166 -38.16 -1.43 23.28
N ARG A 167 -37.96 -0.75 22.15
CA ARG A 167 -37.09 0.44 22.08
C ARG A 167 -37.61 1.60 22.91
N LEU A 168 -38.93 1.68 23.10
CA LEU A 168 -39.60 2.64 23.99
C LEU A 168 -39.63 2.16 25.46
N GLY A 169 -39.18 0.94 25.74
CA GLY A 169 -39.10 0.37 27.09
C GLY A 169 -40.24 -0.59 27.46
N GLU A 170 -41.11 -0.95 26.51
CA GLU A 170 -42.21 -1.90 26.77
C GLU A 170 -41.72 -3.36 26.70
N ALA A 171 -42.03 -4.15 27.73
CA ALA A 171 -41.66 -5.56 27.78
C ALA A 171 -42.67 -6.44 27.02
N PHE A 172 -42.19 -7.30 26.13
CA PHE A 172 -43.00 -8.29 25.43
C PHE A 172 -42.33 -9.67 25.37
N ASP A 173 -43.10 -10.70 25.04
CA ASP A 173 -42.56 -12.05 24.85
C ASP A 173 -41.68 -12.12 23.59
N SER A 174 -40.39 -12.17 23.81
CA SER A 174 -39.35 -12.22 22.77
C SER A 174 -39.46 -13.41 21.84
N GLN A 175 -40.15 -14.47 22.27
CA GLN A 175 -40.39 -15.64 21.45
C GLN A 175 -41.28 -15.36 20.24
N LEU A 176 -42.08 -14.30 20.28
CA LEU A 176 -42.90 -13.88 19.15
C LEU A 176 -42.05 -13.40 17.97
N VAL A 177 -40.98 -12.64 18.24
CA VAL A 177 -40.06 -12.14 17.20
C VAL A 177 -39.09 -13.23 16.78
N ILE A 178 -38.55 -14.01 17.73
CA ILE A 178 -37.65 -15.13 17.47
C ILE A 178 -38.32 -16.18 16.57
N GLY A 179 -39.59 -16.52 16.84
CA GLY A 179 -40.30 -17.52 16.05
C GLY A 179 -40.60 -17.05 14.62
N VAL A 180 -40.88 -15.76 14.39
CA VAL A 180 -41.02 -15.21 13.02
C VAL A 180 -39.69 -15.27 12.28
N ARG A 181 -38.58 -14.88 12.93
CA ARG A 181 -37.23 -15.02 12.37
C ARG A 181 -36.94 -16.47 11.97
N GLU A 182 -37.23 -17.44 12.84
CA GLU A 182 -37.05 -18.87 12.55
C GLU A 182 -37.90 -19.35 11.37
N SER A 183 -39.11 -18.83 11.22
CA SER A 183 -39.94 -19.11 10.05
C SER A 183 -39.28 -18.61 8.76
N TYR A 184 -38.74 -17.38 8.74
CA TYR A 184 -38.02 -16.85 7.58
C TYR A 184 -36.74 -17.62 7.26
N VAL A 185 -35.98 -18.08 8.26
CA VAL A 185 -34.74 -18.84 8.05
C VAL A 185 -35.01 -20.27 7.56
N ASN A 186 -36.01 -20.95 8.12
CA ASN A 186 -36.20 -22.39 7.90
C ASN A 186 -37.23 -22.74 6.81
N LEU A 187 -38.17 -21.84 6.47
CA LEU A 187 -39.19 -22.10 5.43
C LEU A 187 -38.81 -21.55 4.06
N CYS A 188 -37.90 -20.58 4.03
CA CYS A 188 -37.55 -19.86 2.82
C CYS A 188 -36.08 -20.13 2.46
N SER A 189 -35.79 -21.37 2.07
CA SER A 189 -34.43 -21.78 1.73
C SER A 189 -34.24 -21.88 0.22
N ASN A 190 -33.31 -21.10 -0.35
CA ASN A 190 -32.80 -21.33 -1.70
C ASN A 190 -31.76 -22.47 -1.63
N PRO A 191 -31.75 -23.45 -2.56
CA PRO A 191 -30.72 -24.49 -2.63
C PRO A 191 -29.27 -23.97 -2.65
N GLU A 192 -29.06 -22.76 -3.15
CA GLU A 192 -27.73 -22.12 -3.25
C GLU A 192 -27.36 -21.25 -2.05
N ASP A 193 -28.33 -20.56 -1.44
CA ASP A 193 -28.15 -19.70 -0.26
C ASP A 193 -29.35 -19.83 0.70
N LYS A 194 -29.15 -20.55 1.82
CA LYS A 194 -30.19 -20.81 2.81
C LYS A 194 -30.73 -19.55 3.52
N LEU A 195 -30.01 -18.42 3.47
CA LEU A 195 -30.35 -17.20 4.22
C LEU A 195 -30.82 -16.04 3.34
N GLN A 196 -30.78 -16.17 2.01
CA GLN A 196 -31.14 -15.09 1.08
C GLN A 196 -32.50 -14.45 1.39
N ILE A 197 -33.55 -15.25 1.54
CA ILE A 197 -34.92 -14.74 1.74
C ILE A 197 -35.09 -14.11 3.12
N TYR A 198 -34.36 -14.59 4.13
CA TYR A 198 -34.29 -13.95 5.44
C TYR A 198 -33.67 -12.55 5.35
N ARG A 199 -32.57 -12.40 4.61
CA ARG A 199 -31.87 -11.13 4.42
C ARG A 199 -32.73 -10.11 3.68
N ASP A 200 -33.35 -10.53 2.57
CA ASP A 200 -34.13 -9.64 1.70
C ASP A 200 -35.42 -9.13 2.34
N ASN A 201 -35.97 -9.83 3.34
CA ASN A 201 -37.25 -9.50 3.96
C ASN A 201 -37.12 -9.12 5.43
N PHE A 202 -36.81 -10.09 6.30
CA PHE A 202 -36.85 -9.87 7.75
C PHE A 202 -35.69 -9.01 8.24
N GLU A 203 -34.45 -9.31 7.82
CA GLU A 203 -33.29 -8.51 8.18
C GLU A 203 -33.46 -7.08 7.66
N LYS A 204 -33.77 -6.93 6.36
CA LYS A 204 -34.01 -5.62 5.75
C LYS A 204 -35.06 -4.80 6.50
N ALA A 205 -36.22 -5.37 6.82
CA ALA A 205 -37.25 -4.64 7.56
C ALA A 205 -36.85 -4.34 9.01
N TYR A 206 -36.03 -5.19 9.61
CA TYR A 206 -35.43 -4.92 10.92
C TYR A 206 -34.49 -3.71 10.85
N LEU A 207 -33.60 -3.66 9.85
CA LEU A 207 -32.70 -2.53 9.60
C LEU A 207 -33.50 -1.25 9.34
N ASP A 208 -34.46 -1.27 8.41
CA ASP A 208 -35.29 -0.12 8.04
C ASP A 208 -36.08 0.45 9.24
N SER A 209 -36.65 -0.44 10.07
CA SER A 209 -37.37 -0.05 11.29
C SER A 209 -36.44 0.60 12.31
N THR A 210 -35.22 0.07 12.45
CA THR A 210 -34.21 0.59 13.38
C THR A 210 -33.71 1.96 12.95
N GLU A 211 -33.37 2.09 11.66
CA GLU A 211 -32.91 3.35 11.08
C GLU A 211 -33.97 4.44 11.23
N ARG A 212 -35.22 4.14 10.89
CA ARG A 212 -36.33 5.09 10.99
C ARG A 212 -36.57 5.57 12.42
N PHE A 213 -36.44 4.68 13.40
CA PHE A 213 -36.57 5.02 14.81
C PHE A 213 -35.50 6.04 15.24
N TYR A 214 -34.23 5.73 14.98
CA TYR A 214 -33.12 6.59 15.41
C TYR A 214 -33.02 7.88 14.60
N ARG A 215 -33.34 7.88 13.30
CA ARG A 215 -33.42 9.12 12.52
C ARG A 215 -34.46 10.11 13.05
N THR A 216 -35.48 9.62 13.76
CA THR A 216 -36.51 10.48 14.38
C THR A 216 -36.10 10.94 15.78
N GLN A 217 -35.58 10.03 16.62
CA GLN A 217 -35.24 10.32 18.02
C GLN A 217 -33.93 11.09 18.20
N ALA A 218 -32.91 10.77 17.39
CA ALA A 218 -31.56 11.30 17.56
C ALA A 218 -31.46 12.83 17.40
N PRO A 219 -32.05 13.46 16.35
CA PRO A 219 -32.02 14.92 16.23
C PRO A 219 -32.70 15.63 17.42
N SER A 220 -33.84 15.10 17.88
CA SER A 220 -34.59 15.65 19.01
C SER A 220 -33.78 15.61 20.31
N TYR A 221 -33.06 14.52 20.55
CA TYR A 221 -32.23 14.38 21.75
C TYR A 221 -31.01 15.31 21.71
N LEU A 222 -30.36 15.42 20.56
CA LEU A 222 -29.20 16.31 20.37
C LEU A 222 -29.58 17.78 20.62
N GLN A 223 -30.73 18.22 20.10
CA GLN A 223 -31.20 19.60 20.25
C GLN A 223 -31.52 19.97 21.71
N GLN A 224 -32.05 19.03 22.51
CA GLN A 224 -32.44 19.29 23.90
C GLN A 224 -31.27 19.21 24.88
N ASN A 225 -30.34 18.26 24.66
CA ASN A 225 -29.39 17.84 25.70
C ASN A 225 -27.92 18.18 25.36
N GLY A 226 -27.66 18.66 24.13
CA GLY A 226 -26.33 19.04 23.65
C GLY A 226 -25.43 17.87 23.28
N VAL A 227 -24.30 18.17 22.64
CA VAL A 227 -23.39 17.19 22.01
C VAL A 227 -22.83 16.17 23.01
N GLN A 228 -22.42 16.61 24.19
CA GLN A 228 -21.76 15.73 25.17
C GLN A 228 -22.69 14.66 25.73
N ASN A 229 -23.93 15.04 26.08
CA ASN A 229 -24.94 14.08 26.53
C ASN A 229 -25.43 13.20 25.38
N TYR A 230 -25.47 13.75 24.16
CA TYR A 230 -25.79 12.98 22.96
C TYR A 230 -24.75 11.87 22.69
N MET A 231 -23.45 12.13 22.85
CA MET A 231 -22.42 11.08 22.71
C MET A 231 -22.65 9.92 23.69
N LYS A 232 -22.98 10.21 24.95
CA LYS A 232 -23.29 9.17 25.95
C LYS A 232 -24.55 8.39 25.56
N TYR A 233 -25.56 9.09 25.05
CA TYR A 233 -26.79 8.49 24.55
C TYR A 233 -26.53 7.57 23.34
N ALA A 234 -25.74 8.02 22.37
CA ALA A 234 -25.39 7.24 21.19
C ALA A 234 -24.62 5.96 21.56
N ASP A 235 -23.60 6.05 22.41
CA ASP A 235 -22.84 4.87 22.88
C ASP A 235 -23.74 3.86 23.64
N ALA A 236 -24.63 4.36 24.51
CA ALA A 236 -25.59 3.51 25.22
C ALA A 236 -26.56 2.82 24.26
N LYS A 237 -27.11 3.54 23.27
CA LYS A 237 -28.06 2.98 22.30
C LYS A 237 -27.42 1.99 21.33
N LEU A 238 -26.15 2.20 20.94
CA LEU A 238 -25.39 1.22 20.17
C LEU A 238 -25.24 -0.09 20.94
N LYS A 239 -24.87 -0.04 22.23
CA LYS A 239 -24.76 -1.23 23.09
C LYS A 239 -26.10 -1.94 23.32
N GLU A 240 -27.19 -1.19 23.42
CA GLU A 240 -28.54 -1.75 23.54
C GLU A 240 -28.98 -2.46 22.25
N GLU A 241 -28.75 -1.86 21.07
CA GLU A 241 -29.08 -2.50 19.78
C GLU A 241 -28.20 -3.71 19.50
N GLU A 242 -26.92 -3.72 19.87
CA GLU A 242 -26.07 -4.90 19.75
C GLU A 242 -26.62 -6.09 20.54
N LYS A 243 -27.02 -5.85 21.81
CA LYS A 243 -27.66 -6.89 22.63
C LYS A 243 -28.99 -7.35 22.04
N ARG A 244 -29.76 -6.44 21.45
CA ARG A 244 -31.04 -6.75 20.81
C ARG A 244 -30.85 -7.54 19.51
N ALA A 245 -29.84 -7.20 18.71
CA ALA A 245 -29.45 -7.91 17.50
C ALA A 245 -29.10 -9.37 17.79
N LEU A 246 -28.26 -9.60 18.81
CA LEU A 246 -27.89 -10.94 19.26
C LEU A 246 -29.10 -11.77 19.73
N ARG A 247 -30.19 -11.11 20.12
CA ARG A 247 -31.44 -11.76 20.56
C ARG A 247 -32.38 -12.08 19.40
N TYR A 248 -32.51 -11.19 18.41
CA TYR A 248 -33.56 -11.26 17.38
C TYR A 248 -33.09 -11.50 15.96
N LEU A 249 -31.84 -11.22 15.63
CA LEU A 249 -31.26 -11.55 14.34
C LEU A 249 -30.67 -12.97 14.35
N GLU A 250 -30.29 -13.47 13.18
CA GLU A 250 -29.62 -14.76 13.06
C GLU A 250 -28.13 -14.61 13.42
N THR A 251 -27.64 -15.52 14.26
CA THR A 251 -26.28 -15.47 14.84
C THR A 251 -25.41 -16.67 14.43
N ARG A 252 -25.89 -17.53 13.52
CA ARG A 252 -25.08 -18.58 12.92
C ARG A 252 -23.83 -17.97 12.25
N ARG A 253 -22.69 -18.67 12.34
CA ARG A 253 -21.34 -18.19 11.91
C ARG A 253 -21.25 -17.71 10.45
N GLU A 254 -22.22 -18.04 9.61
CA GLU A 254 -22.27 -17.68 8.19
C GLU A 254 -23.07 -16.38 7.93
N CYS A 255 -23.63 -15.76 8.97
CA CYS A 255 -24.53 -14.60 8.88
C CYS A 255 -23.89 -13.34 9.48
N ASN A 256 -23.76 -12.27 8.70
CA ASN A 256 -23.21 -10.97 9.12
C ASN A 256 -24.29 -9.93 9.52
N SER A 257 -25.52 -10.37 9.80
CA SER A 257 -26.66 -9.49 10.07
C SER A 257 -26.48 -8.59 11.29
N VAL A 258 -25.74 -9.04 12.31
CA VAL A 258 -25.44 -8.20 13.49
C VAL A 258 -24.43 -7.10 13.15
N GLU A 259 -23.50 -7.34 12.24
CA GLU A 259 -22.56 -6.32 11.78
C GLU A 259 -23.29 -5.28 10.90
N ALA A 260 -24.16 -5.73 9.98
CA ALA A 260 -25.00 -4.86 9.15
C ALA A 260 -25.97 -4.00 9.99
N LEU A 261 -26.65 -4.65 10.94
CA LEU A 261 -26.95 -4.17 12.29
C LEU A 261 -26.30 -2.84 12.70
N MET A 262 -25.11 -3.04 13.27
CA MET A 262 -24.31 -2.02 13.91
C MET A 262 -23.88 -0.94 12.94
N GLU A 263 -23.56 -1.27 11.68
CA GLU A 263 -23.23 -0.28 10.65
C GLU A 263 -24.42 0.67 10.39
N CYS A 264 -25.64 0.13 10.27
CA CYS A 264 -26.85 0.93 10.13
C CYS A 264 -27.07 1.86 11.32
N CYS A 265 -26.95 1.33 12.55
CA CYS A 265 -27.09 2.13 13.77
C CYS A 265 -26.01 3.21 13.89
N VAL A 266 -24.76 2.90 13.58
CA VAL A 266 -23.65 3.88 13.56
C VAL A 266 -23.92 4.97 12.54
N ASN A 267 -24.43 4.61 11.36
CA ASN A 267 -24.79 5.60 10.34
C ASN A 267 -25.92 6.54 10.78
N ALA A 268 -26.95 6.00 11.42
CA ALA A 268 -28.10 6.77 11.91
C ALA A 268 -27.75 7.65 13.13
N LEU A 269 -26.99 7.12 14.09
CA LEU A 269 -26.70 7.79 15.37
C LEU A 269 -25.42 8.62 15.36
N VAL A 270 -24.40 8.23 14.61
CA VAL A 270 -23.06 8.81 14.73
C VAL A 270 -22.65 9.50 13.44
N THR A 271 -22.65 8.79 12.30
CA THR A 271 -22.21 9.35 11.00
C THR A 271 -23.01 10.59 10.60
N SER A 272 -24.33 10.59 10.84
CA SER A 272 -25.22 11.71 10.51
C SER A 272 -24.91 12.99 11.31
N PHE A 273 -24.28 12.88 12.48
CA PHE A 273 -23.95 14.00 13.38
C PHE A 273 -22.44 14.20 13.57
N LYS A 274 -21.62 13.53 12.75
CA LYS A 274 -20.16 13.51 12.90
C LYS A 274 -19.55 14.91 12.92
N GLU A 275 -20.02 15.81 12.06
CA GLU A 275 -19.47 17.17 11.95
C GLU A 275 -19.72 17.99 13.22
N THR A 276 -20.92 17.86 13.80
CA THR A 276 -21.28 18.52 15.06
C THR A 276 -20.50 17.94 16.25
N ILE A 277 -20.25 16.63 16.26
CA ILE A 277 -19.44 15.99 17.30
C ILE A 277 -17.98 16.43 17.20
N LEU A 278 -17.42 16.42 15.99
CA LEU A 278 -16.02 16.77 15.73
C LEU A 278 -15.71 18.25 16.02
N ALA A 279 -16.67 19.15 15.84
CA ALA A 279 -16.49 20.57 16.15
C ALA A 279 -16.12 20.84 17.64
N GLU A 280 -16.52 19.96 18.55
CA GLU A 280 -16.17 20.07 19.98
C GLU A 280 -14.78 19.48 20.31
N CYS A 281 -14.18 18.71 19.40
CA CYS A 281 -12.94 17.97 19.64
C CYS A 281 -11.79 18.91 20.03
N GLN A 282 -11.53 19.94 19.21
CA GLN A 282 -10.50 20.94 19.47
C GLN A 282 -10.64 21.61 20.85
N GLY A 283 -11.88 21.89 21.27
CA GLY A 283 -12.17 22.51 22.57
C GLY A 283 -11.94 21.57 23.75
N MET A 284 -12.20 20.27 23.59
CA MET A 284 -11.96 19.25 24.62
C MET A 284 -10.46 18.96 24.78
N ILE A 285 -9.71 18.93 23.67
CA ILE A 285 -8.24 18.77 23.67
C ILE A 285 -7.60 19.93 24.46
N LYS A 286 -7.97 21.18 24.15
CA LYS A 286 -7.44 22.37 24.85
C LYS A 286 -7.70 22.38 26.36
N ARG A 287 -8.82 21.82 26.80
CA ARG A 287 -9.24 21.76 28.22
C ARG A 287 -8.79 20.47 28.94
N ASN A 288 -8.10 19.56 28.24
CA ASN A 288 -7.65 18.28 28.78
C ASN A 288 -8.79 17.40 29.34
N GLU A 289 -9.95 17.38 28.67
CA GLU A 289 -11.13 16.59 29.08
C GLU A 289 -11.02 15.13 28.58
N THR A 290 -10.09 14.35 29.14
CA THR A 290 -9.69 13.01 28.67
C THR A 290 -10.84 11.99 28.60
N GLU A 291 -11.73 11.96 29.60
CA GLU A 291 -12.89 11.05 29.60
C GLU A 291 -13.86 11.30 28.42
N LYS A 292 -14.06 12.57 28.06
CA LYS A 292 -14.95 12.96 26.96
C LYS A 292 -14.31 12.68 25.61
N LEU A 293 -13.01 12.91 25.49
CA LEU A 293 -12.22 12.57 24.31
C LEU A 293 -12.20 11.05 24.08
N HIS A 294 -12.11 10.26 25.15
CA HIS A 294 -12.19 8.81 25.06
C HIS A 294 -13.53 8.33 24.52
N LEU A 295 -14.64 8.90 25.00
CA LEU A 295 -15.98 8.62 24.48
C LEU A 295 -16.11 9.02 23.00
N MET A 296 -15.60 10.20 22.64
CA MET A 296 -15.60 10.66 21.25
C MET A 296 -14.77 9.73 20.35
N PHE A 297 -13.59 9.30 20.79
CA PHE A 297 -12.75 8.34 20.08
C PHE A 297 -13.45 7.01 19.86
N SER A 298 -14.07 6.43 20.90
CA SER A 298 -14.84 5.16 20.80
C SER A 298 -15.96 5.24 19.76
N LEU A 299 -16.63 6.39 19.65
CA LEU A 299 -17.69 6.61 18.66
C LEU A 299 -17.13 6.84 17.25
N MET A 300 -16.09 7.65 17.12
CA MET A 300 -15.49 8.01 15.83
C MET A 300 -14.69 6.86 15.21
N ASP A 301 -14.14 5.93 16.01
CA ASP A 301 -13.46 4.72 15.51
C ASP A 301 -14.41 3.78 14.77
N LYS A 302 -15.70 3.80 15.12
CA LYS A 302 -16.75 3.03 14.45
C LYS A 302 -17.20 3.65 13.13
N VAL A 303 -16.87 4.93 12.88
CA VAL A 303 -17.25 5.66 11.67
C VAL A 303 -16.10 5.63 10.67
N PRO A 304 -16.34 5.24 9.40
CA PRO A 304 -15.33 5.36 8.35
C PRO A 304 -14.80 6.80 8.25
N ASN A 305 -13.48 6.96 8.36
CA ASN A 305 -12.77 8.25 8.36
C ASN A 305 -13.17 9.22 9.50
N GLY A 306 -13.76 8.73 10.60
CA GLY A 306 -14.15 9.57 11.74
C GLY A 306 -12.97 10.10 12.56
N ILE A 307 -11.85 9.38 12.58
CA ILE A 307 -10.67 9.70 13.41
C ILE A 307 -9.74 10.73 12.78
N GLU A 308 -9.69 10.81 11.45
CA GLU A 308 -8.74 11.69 10.75
C GLU A 308 -8.81 13.16 11.20
N PRO A 309 -10.01 13.75 11.40
CA PRO A 309 -10.12 15.13 11.89
C PRO A 309 -9.60 15.28 13.33
N MET A 310 -9.82 14.28 14.20
CA MET A 310 -9.31 14.30 15.57
C MET A 310 -7.77 14.25 15.62
N LEU A 311 -7.15 13.48 14.72
CA LEU A 311 -5.69 13.46 14.59
C LEU A 311 -5.15 14.84 14.20
N LYS A 312 -5.81 15.49 13.24
CA LYS A 312 -5.44 16.84 12.79
C LYS A 312 -5.58 17.88 13.91
N ASP A 313 -6.68 17.86 14.66
CA ASP A 313 -6.90 18.78 15.79
C ASP A 313 -5.84 18.60 16.89
N LEU A 314 -5.44 17.34 17.17
CA LEU A 314 -4.36 17.05 18.11
C LEU A 314 -3.01 17.58 17.60
N GLU A 315 -2.69 17.34 16.32
CA GLU A 315 -1.44 17.83 15.71
C GLU A 315 -1.35 19.36 15.79
N GLU A 316 -2.41 20.06 15.37
CA GLU A 316 -2.48 21.52 15.40
C GLU A 316 -2.39 22.08 16.82
N HIS A 317 -3.05 21.45 17.79
CA HIS A 317 -2.97 21.89 19.18
C HIS A 317 -1.58 21.74 19.78
N ILE A 318 -0.90 20.61 19.52
CA ILE A 318 0.47 20.37 20.02
C ILE A 318 1.44 21.39 19.42
N ILE A 319 1.34 21.66 18.11
CA ILE A 319 2.20 22.64 17.44
C ILE A 319 1.95 24.04 17.99
N SER A 320 0.67 24.45 18.07
CA SER A 320 0.30 25.78 18.57
C SER A 320 0.72 26.00 20.02
N ALA A 321 0.47 25.03 20.91
CA ALA A 321 0.86 25.12 22.31
C ALA A 321 2.39 25.10 22.48
N GLY A 322 3.08 24.23 21.73
CA GLY A 322 4.54 24.16 21.76
C GLY A 322 5.21 25.46 21.32
N LEU A 323 4.75 26.06 20.22
CA LEU A 323 5.29 27.34 19.76
C LEU A 323 4.99 28.49 20.74
N ALA A 324 3.79 28.53 21.32
CA ALA A 324 3.45 29.53 22.33
C ALA A 324 4.35 29.43 23.58
N ASP A 325 4.55 28.21 24.08
CA ASP A 325 5.43 27.92 25.22
C ASP A 325 6.90 28.33 24.91
N MET A 326 7.38 28.08 23.69
CA MET A 326 8.72 28.46 23.24
C MET A 326 8.90 29.99 23.07
N VAL A 327 7.90 30.69 22.53
CA VAL A 327 7.94 32.16 22.38
C VAL A 327 7.97 32.85 23.75
N ALA A 328 7.16 32.37 24.70
CA ALA A 328 7.09 32.94 26.04
C ALA A 328 8.43 32.86 26.81
N ALA A 329 9.27 31.87 26.49
CA ALA A 329 10.55 31.64 27.16
C ALA A 329 11.77 32.17 26.38
N ALA A 330 11.58 32.85 25.23
CA ALA A 330 12.63 33.16 24.26
C ALA A 330 13.84 33.95 24.82
N GLU A 331 13.58 34.96 25.65
CA GLU A 331 14.64 35.80 26.26
C GLU A 331 15.49 35.02 27.28
N THR A 332 14.88 34.10 28.02
CA THR A 332 15.57 33.30 29.04
C THR A 332 16.38 32.16 28.40
N ILE A 333 15.82 31.53 27.37
CA ILE A 333 16.42 30.40 26.63
C ILE A 333 17.71 30.81 25.91
N THR A 334 17.79 32.04 25.38
CA THR A 334 18.96 32.51 24.63
C THR A 334 20.25 32.46 25.45
N THR A 335 20.13 32.55 26.78
CA THR A 335 21.25 32.49 27.73
C THR A 335 21.37 31.17 28.48
N ASP A 336 20.31 30.35 28.53
CA ASP A 336 20.21 29.18 29.39
C ASP A 336 19.68 27.94 28.63
N SER A 337 20.60 27.05 28.26
CA SER A 337 20.30 25.81 27.53
C SER A 337 19.53 24.78 28.37
N GLU A 338 19.59 24.86 29.69
CA GLU A 338 18.89 23.92 30.60
C GLU A 338 17.38 24.11 30.51
N LYS A 339 16.93 25.36 30.70
CA LYS A 339 15.50 25.71 30.65
C LYS A 339 14.86 25.38 29.31
N TYR A 340 15.60 25.48 28.21
CA TYR A 340 15.10 25.12 26.89
C TYR A 340 14.72 23.64 26.79
N VAL A 341 15.63 22.77 27.24
CA VAL A 341 15.43 21.32 27.18
C VAL A 341 14.30 20.89 28.13
N GLU A 342 14.26 21.45 29.34
CA GLU A 342 13.19 21.16 30.31
C GLU A 342 11.80 21.52 29.79
N GLN A 343 11.65 22.64 29.06
CA GLN A 343 10.38 23.02 28.45
C GLN A 343 9.94 22.04 27.35
N LEU A 344 10.86 21.60 26.49
CA LEU A 344 10.57 20.60 25.46
C LEU A 344 10.13 19.26 26.07
N LEU A 345 10.81 18.81 27.13
CA LEU A 345 10.46 17.58 27.84
C LEU A 345 9.09 17.68 28.53
N THR A 346 8.81 18.83 29.16
CA THR A 346 7.51 19.10 29.79
C THR A 346 6.38 19.04 28.75
N LEU A 347 6.61 19.62 27.57
CA LEU A 347 5.67 19.57 26.44
C LEU A 347 5.40 18.12 25.98
N PHE A 348 6.47 17.33 25.78
CA PHE A 348 6.35 15.92 25.35
C PHE A 348 5.58 15.08 26.38
N ASN A 349 5.89 15.24 27.66
CA ASN A 349 5.25 14.49 28.74
C ASN A 349 3.78 14.87 28.91
N ARG A 350 3.46 16.17 28.80
CA ARG A 350 2.07 16.68 28.84
C ARG A 350 1.20 16.00 27.79
N PHE A 351 1.64 15.97 26.53
CA PHE A 351 0.86 15.39 25.45
C PHE A 351 0.93 13.86 25.38
N SER A 352 2.00 13.24 25.87
CA SER A 352 2.05 11.79 26.04
C SER A 352 1.04 11.30 27.08
N LYS A 353 0.88 12.04 28.18
CA LYS A 353 -0.16 11.76 29.17
C LYS A 353 -1.57 11.92 28.59
N LEU A 354 -1.81 12.99 27.82
CA LEU A 354 -3.08 13.22 27.12
C LEU A 354 -3.41 12.04 26.20
N VAL A 355 -2.47 11.61 25.34
CA VAL A 355 -2.71 10.50 24.39
C VAL A 355 -2.99 9.19 25.12
N LYS A 356 -2.27 8.92 26.21
CA LYS A 356 -2.49 7.73 27.04
C LYS A 356 -3.88 7.71 27.66
N GLU A 357 -4.30 8.82 28.27
CA GLU A 357 -5.56 8.90 29.01
C GLU A 357 -6.78 9.04 28.09
N ALA A 358 -6.70 9.82 27.01
CA ALA A 358 -7.80 10.06 26.08
C ALA A 358 -7.94 8.98 25.01
N PHE A 359 -6.83 8.45 24.48
CA PHE A 359 -6.81 7.59 23.30
C PHE A 359 -6.20 6.20 23.55
N GLN A 360 -5.96 5.83 24.81
CA GLN A 360 -5.47 4.49 25.21
C GLN A 360 -4.19 4.04 24.47
N ASP A 361 -3.27 4.98 24.22
CA ASP A 361 -2.04 4.74 23.47
C ASP A 361 -2.29 4.20 22.04
N ASP A 362 -3.38 4.61 21.39
CA ASP A 362 -3.66 4.28 19.99
C ASP A 362 -2.48 4.71 19.06
N PRO A 363 -1.96 3.79 18.22
CA PRO A 363 -0.80 4.06 17.37
C PRO A 363 -0.94 5.28 16.44
N ARG A 364 -2.17 5.59 15.99
CA ARG A 364 -2.43 6.73 15.10
C ARG A 364 -2.22 8.05 15.85
N PHE A 365 -2.71 8.14 17.09
CA PHE A 365 -2.55 9.32 17.94
C PHE A 365 -1.12 9.47 18.47
N LEU A 366 -0.41 8.37 18.74
CA LEU A 366 1.02 8.40 19.05
C LEU A 366 1.83 8.96 17.87
N THR A 367 1.51 8.53 16.64
CA THR A 367 2.16 9.02 15.42
C THR A 367 1.87 10.51 15.19
N ALA A 368 0.62 10.94 15.40
CA ALA A 368 0.22 12.35 15.32
C ALA A 368 0.98 13.21 16.32
N ARG A 369 1.07 12.78 17.59
CA ARG A 369 1.89 13.44 18.63
C ARG A 369 3.35 13.56 18.19
N ASP A 370 3.95 12.47 17.73
CA ASP A 370 5.37 12.43 17.35
C ASP A 370 5.66 13.34 16.15
N LYS A 371 4.75 13.37 15.16
CA LYS A 371 4.83 14.26 14.01
C LYS A 371 4.72 15.73 14.42
N ALA A 372 3.76 16.06 15.28
CA ALA A 372 3.57 17.42 15.78
C ALA A 372 4.74 17.88 16.65
N TYR A 373 5.22 17.02 17.56
CA TYR A 373 6.38 17.31 18.40
C TYR A 373 7.65 17.49 17.56
N LYS A 374 7.84 16.66 16.52
CA LYS A 374 8.91 16.85 15.53
C LYS A 374 8.79 18.20 14.82
N ALA A 375 7.59 18.68 14.49
CA ALA A 375 7.42 19.99 13.89
C ALA A 375 7.87 21.11 14.84
N VAL A 376 7.50 21.05 16.13
CA VAL A 376 7.92 22.04 17.15
C VAL A 376 9.43 22.07 17.32
N VAL A 377 10.07 20.89 17.46
CA VAL A 377 11.54 20.79 17.69
C VAL A 377 12.36 21.33 16.52
N ASN A 378 11.86 21.19 15.29
CA ASN A 378 12.55 21.63 14.07
C ASN A 378 12.08 23.00 13.56
N ASP A 379 11.23 23.70 14.31
CA ASP A 379 10.76 25.03 13.93
C ASP A 379 11.90 26.04 13.99
N ALA A 380 12.07 26.81 12.91
CA ALA A 380 13.14 27.80 12.75
C ALA A 380 12.63 29.25 12.90
N THR A 381 11.37 29.46 13.31
CA THR A 381 10.80 30.81 13.43
C THR A 381 11.31 31.53 14.67
N ILE A 382 11.59 30.79 15.76
CA ILE A 382 11.95 31.34 17.07
C ILE A 382 13.48 31.44 17.26
N PHE A 383 14.23 30.35 17.06
CA PHE A 383 15.70 30.32 17.23
C PHE A 383 16.41 29.95 15.93
N LYS A 384 17.00 30.94 15.26
CA LYS A 384 17.66 30.77 13.96
C LYS A 384 19.17 30.57 14.10
N LEU A 385 19.68 29.60 13.37
CA LEU A 385 21.09 29.41 13.03
C LEU A 385 21.27 29.70 11.54
N GLU A 386 22.22 30.56 11.19
CA GLU A 386 22.58 30.81 9.79
C GLU A 386 23.80 29.96 9.41
N LEU A 387 23.60 29.00 8.49
CA LEU A 387 24.69 28.25 7.88
C LEU A 387 25.01 28.86 6.49
N PRO A 388 26.26 29.24 6.21
CA PRO A 388 26.65 29.77 4.90
C PRO A 388 26.72 28.65 3.86
N LEU A 389 25.92 28.74 2.79
CA LEU A 389 25.99 27.85 1.61
C LEU A 389 26.79 28.55 0.50
N LYS A 390 28.02 28.11 0.23
CA LYS A 390 28.72 28.46 -1.01
C LYS A 390 28.31 27.50 -2.12
N GLN A 391 27.41 27.93 -3.01
CA GLN A 391 27.33 27.38 -4.37
C GLN A 391 28.31 28.12 -5.27
N LYS A 392 29.17 27.40 -6.00
CA LYS A 392 30.06 28.02 -6.99
C LYS A 392 29.22 28.80 -8.01
N GLY A 393 29.32 30.13 -7.99
CA GLY A 393 28.85 31.02 -9.06
C GLY A 393 27.64 31.92 -8.78
N VAL A 394 26.97 31.83 -7.63
CA VAL A 394 25.86 32.75 -7.27
C VAL A 394 25.97 33.11 -5.79
N GLY A 395 25.69 34.38 -5.43
CA GLY A 395 25.97 34.97 -4.11
C GLY A 395 25.47 34.18 -2.88
N LEU A 396 26.07 34.47 -1.71
CA LEU A 396 25.77 33.82 -0.42
C LEU A 396 24.25 33.80 -0.15
N LYS A 397 23.65 32.62 -0.17
CA LYS A 397 22.32 32.38 0.40
C LYS A 397 22.50 31.64 1.72
N THR A 398 22.01 32.22 2.82
CA THR A 398 21.91 31.56 4.13
C THR A 398 20.54 30.88 4.23
N GLN A 399 20.49 29.64 4.72
CA GLN A 399 19.22 28.99 5.10
C GLN A 399 19.05 29.08 6.62
N PRO A 400 17.91 29.60 7.11
CA PRO A 400 17.63 29.63 8.54
C PRO A 400 17.26 28.22 9.03
N GLU A 401 18.05 27.68 9.95
CA GLU A 401 17.80 26.38 10.60
C GLU A 401 17.51 26.54 12.09
N SER A 402 16.86 25.54 12.70
CA SER A 402 16.62 25.52 14.15
C SER A 402 17.94 25.43 14.93
N LYS A 403 18.10 26.29 15.94
CA LYS A 403 19.23 26.25 16.89
C LYS A 403 19.14 25.10 17.91
N CYS A 404 18.03 24.36 17.94
CA CYS A 404 17.77 23.29 18.88
C CYS A 404 18.93 22.26 19.00
N PRO A 405 19.46 21.67 17.90
CA PRO A 405 20.59 20.74 17.99
C PRO A 405 21.86 21.31 18.63
N GLU A 406 22.16 22.60 18.46
CA GLU A 406 23.30 23.25 19.13
C GLU A 406 23.05 23.37 20.64
N LEU A 407 21.85 23.82 21.03
CA LEU A 407 21.48 23.98 22.43
C LEU A 407 21.50 22.64 23.18
N LEU A 408 21.03 21.56 22.54
CA LEU A 408 21.10 20.20 23.08
C LEU A 408 22.56 19.77 23.29
N ALA A 409 23.44 20.00 22.31
CA ALA A 409 24.86 19.64 22.43
C ALA A 409 25.58 20.44 23.54
N ASN A 410 25.23 21.72 23.70
CA ASN A 410 25.78 22.58 24.75
C ASN A 410 25.30 22.15 26.14
N TYR A 411 24.04 21.72 26.27
CA TYR A 411 23.51 21.20 27.52
C TYR A 411 24.19 19.87 27.89
N CYS A 412 24.39 18.95 26.94
CA CYS A 412 25.20 17.75 27.15
C CYS A 412 26.63 18.10 27.63
N ASP A 413 27.30 19.10 27.04
CA ASP A 413 28.63 19.54 27.50
C ASP A 413 28.61 20.08 28.93
N MET A 414 27.54 20.77 29.33
CA MET A 414 27.41 21.30 30.69
C MET A 414 27.28 20.19 31.74
N LEU A 415 26.56 19.12 31.41
CA LEU A 415 26.40 17.93 32.26
C LEU A 415 27.67 17.06 32.31
N LEU A 416 28.32 16.85 31.16
CA LEU A 416 29.48 15.96 31.02
C LEU A 416 30.82 16.59 31.42
N ARG A 417 30.92 17.93 31.51
CA ARG A 417 32.12 18.64 31.98
C ARG A 417 32.02 18.94 33.47
N LYS A 418 33.16 19.04 34.18
CA LYS A 418 33.27 19.58 35.56
C LYS A 418 32.82 21.05 35.66
N THR A 419 31.52 21.31 35.69
CA THR A 419 30.88 22.63 35.82
C THR A 419 30.29 22.80 37.22
N PRO A 420 29.90 24.03 37.63
CA PRO A 420 29.15 24.21 38.87
C PRO A 420 27.81 23.46 38.90
N LEU A 421 27.22 23.12 37.74
CA LEU A 421 25.98 22.36 37.64
C LEU A 421 26.22 20.86 37.84
N SER A 422 27.15 20.26 37.09
CA SER A 422 27.46 18.83 37.22
C SER A 422 28.03 18.47 38.59
N LYS A 423 28.71 19.41 39.27
CA LYS A 423 29.15 19.23 40.66
C LYS A 423 28.01 19.17 41.69
N LYS A 424 26.79 19.60 41.34
CA LYS A 424 25.61 19.54 42.21
C LYS A 424 24.77 18.29 41.98
N LEU A 425 24.98 17.57 40.89
CA LEU A 425 24.21 16.41 40.48
C LEU A 425 24.99 15.13 40.78
N THR A 426 24.28 14.04 41.05
CA THR A 426 24.89 12.70 41.12
C THR A 426 25.12 12.12 39.71
N SER A 427 25.98 11.10 39.59
CA SER A 427 26.20 10.38 38.34
C SER A 427 24.88 9.81 37.76
N GLU A 428 23.99 9.29 38.62
CA GLU A 428 22.67 8.77 38.21
C GLU A 428 21.74 9.88 37.68
N GLU A 429 21.73 11.05 38.32
CA GLU A 429 20.92 12.21 37.87
C GLU A 429 21.43 12.76 36.52
N ILE A 430 22.75 12.75 36.32
CA ILE A 430 23.37 13.14 35.05
C ILE A 430 22.94 12.17 33.95
N GLU A 431 23.01 10.86 34.20
CA GLU A 431 22.54 9.83 33.26
C GLU A 431 21.06 10.01 32.89
N ALA A 432 20.18 10.21 33.87
CA ALA A 432 18.76 10.40 33.64
C ALA A 432 18.49 11.62 32.73
N LYS A 433 19.11 12.77 33.04
CA LYS A 433 18.98 13.99 32.23
C LYS A 433 19.56 13.80 30.81
N LEU A 434 20.64 13.02 30.65
CA LEU A 434 21.18 12.71 29.32
C LEU A 434 20.23 11.84 28.49
N LYS A 435 19.59 10.83 29.10
CA LYS A 435 18.57 9.98 28.44
C LYS A 435 17.36 10.80 27.97
N GLU A 436 16.93 11.79 28.74
CA GLU A 436 15.88 12.73 28.34
C GLU A 436 16.30 13.59 27.13
N VAL A 437 17.54 14.07 27.11
CA VAL A 437 18.08 14.83 25.95
C VAL A 437 18.06 13.97 24.68
N LEU A 438 18.41 12.68 24.81
CA LEU A 438 18.42 11.73 23.70
C LEU A 438 17.01 11.45 23.16
N LEU A 439 15.99 11.47 24.01
CA LEU A 439 14.59 11.41 23.57
C LEU A 439 14.24 12.61 22.66
N VAL A 440 14.64 13.83 23.02
CA VAL A 440 14.43 15.01 22.17
C VAL A 440 15.23 14.91 20.88
N LEU A 441 16.49 14.46 20.97
CA LEU A 441 17.39 14.30 19.83
C LEU A 441 16.86 13.32 18.77
N LYS A 442 16.05 12.35 19.16
CA LYS A 442 15.34 11.45 18.24
C LYS A 442 14.48 12.22 17.22
N TYR A 443 13.86 13.32 17.64
CA TYR A 443 12.95 14.13 16.82
C TYR A 443 13.64 15.26 16.05
N VAL A 444 14.94 15.50 16.28
CA VAL A 444 15.72 16.51 15.56
C VAL A 444 16.09 15.99 14.16
N GLN A 445 15.87 16.80 13.11
CA GLN A 445 16.22 16.47 11.73
C GLN A 445 17.71 16.75 11.44
N ASN A 446 18.23 17.90 11.86
CA ASN A 446 19.60 18.33 11.60
C ASN A 446 20.58 17.77 12.64
N LYS A 447 20.63 16.44 12.76
CA LYS A 447 21.49 15.73 13.72
C LYS A 447 22.99 16.00 13.49
N ASP A 448 23.38 16.38 12.29
CA ASP A 448 24.76 16.76 11.93
C ASP A 448 25.26 18.03 12.62
N VAL A 449 24.38 19.00 12.87
CA VAL A 449 24.69 20.17 13.68
C VAL A 449 25.01 19.75 15.11
N PHE A 450 24.20 18.86 15.71
CA PHE A 450 24.48 18.29 17.04
C PHE A 450 25.82 17.54 17.04
N MET A 451 26.07 16.69 16.04
CA MET A 451 27.30 15.91 15.91
C MET A 451 28.55 16.80 15.91
N ARG A 452 28.53 17.91 15.19
CA ARG A 452 29.66 18.85 15.17
C ARG A 452 29.97 19.41 16.55
N TYR A 453 28.97 20.01 17.20
CA TYR A 453 29.17 20.63 18.51
C TYR A 453 29.54 19.58 19.56
N HIS A 454 28.88 18.41 19.55
CA HIS A 454 29.19 17.33 20.46
C HIS A 454 30.62 16.82 20.29
N LYS A 455 31.09 16.58 19.06
CA LYS A 455 32.47 16.15 18.79
C LYS A 455 33.49 17.20 19.22
N ALA A 456 33.24 18.48 18.95
CA ALA A 456 34.13 19.55 19.38
C ALA A 456 34.23 19.62 20.92
N HIS A 457 33.10 19.46 21.60
CA HIS A 457 33.06 19.43 23.06
C HIS A 457 33.76 18.20 23.64
N LEU A 458 33.52 17.01 23.08
CA LEU A 458 34.21 15.77 23.48
C LEU A 458 35.72 15.88 23.29
N THR A 459 36.16 16.39 22.14
CA THR A 459 37.59 16.62 21.84
C THR A 459 38.21 17.50 22.93
N ARG A 460 37.55 18.59 23.30
CA ARG A 460 38.01 19.46 24.38
C ARG A 460 38.10 18.72 25.71
N ARG A 461 37.08 17.93 26.06
CA ARG A 461 37.02 17.23 27.34
C ARG A 461 38.11 16.18 27.48
N LEU A 462 38.36 15.38 26.43
CA LEU A 462 39.41 14.35 26.42
C LEU A 462 40.83 14.92 26.37
N ILE A 463 41.05 16.03 25.67
CA ILE A 463 42.39 16.65 25.61
C ILE A 463 42.74 17.34 26.92
N LEU A 464 41.78 18.06 27.51
CA LEU A 464 42.01 18.81 28.76
C LEU A 464 41.76 17.99 30.03
N ASP A 465 41.25 16.77 29.91
CA ASP A 465 40.89 15.89 31.03
C ASP A 465 39.92 16.55 32.04
N ILE A 466 38.83 17.13 31.48
CA ILE A 466 37.83 17.92 32.24
C ILE A 466 36.45 17.25 32.31
N SER A 467 36.36 15.98 31.92
CA SER A 467 35.18 15.14 32.05
C SER A 467 34.73 15.04 33.51
N ALA A 468 33.42 15.09 33.75
CA ALA A 468 32.82 14.95 35.07
C ALA A 468 32.91 13.49 35.56
N ASP A 469 32.58 12.56 34.65
CA ASP A 469 32.56 11.12 34.87
C ASP A 469 32.96 10.44 33.55
N SER A 470 33.98 9.57 33.59
CA SER A 470 34.50 8.89 32.40
C SER A 470 33.58 7.79 31.89
N GLU A 471 32.86 7.10 32.78
CA GLU A 471 31.99 5.98 32.41
C GLU A 471 30.73 6.50 31.70
N ILE A 472 30.12 7.56 32.24
CA ILE A 472 28.98 8.23 31.59
C ILE A 472 29.37 8.79 30.21
N GLU A 473 30.60 9.29 30.09
CA GLU A 473 31.10 9.84 28.83
C GLU A 473 31.30 8.74 27.76
N GLU A 474 31.72 7.53 28.16
CA GLU A 474 31.74 6.35 27.27
C GLU A 474 30.32 5.87 26.93
N ASN A 475 29.43 5.76 27.93
CA ASN A 475 28.02 5.36 27.75
C ASN A 475 27.26 6.31 26.80
N MET A 476 27.58 7.60 26.83
CA MET A 476 26.99 8.59 25.90
C MET A 476 27.25 8.23 24.43
N VAL A 477 28.39 7.63 24.10
CA VAL A 477 28.70 7.17 22.73
C VAL A 477 27.79 6.00 22.34
N GLU A 478 27.53 5.09 23.28
CA GLU A 478 26.62 3.96 23.07
C GLU A 478 25.18 4.44 22.88
N TRP A 479 24.70 5.33 23.74
CA TRP A 479 23.35 5.86 23.61
C TRP A 479 23.15 6.67 22.31
N LEU A 480 24.18 7.37 21.82
CA LEU A 480 24.11 8.02 20.50
C LEU A 480 23.92 7.00 19.36
N ARG A 481 24.46 5.78 19.50
CA ARG A 481 24.21 4.68 18.57
C ARG A 481 22.73 4.29 18.57
N GLU A 482 22.12 4.17 19.75
CA GLU A 482 20.71 3.80 19.92
C GLU A 482 19.73 4.83 19.34
N VAL A 483 20.06 6.13 19.41
CA VAL A 483 19.28 7.23 18.82
C VAL A 483 19.37 7.26 17.27
N GLY A 484 20.09 6.32 16.67
CA GLY A 484 20.27 6.20 15.23
C GLY A 484 21.24 7.23 14.66
N MET A 485 22.28 7.60 15.42
CA MET A 485 23.37 8.39 14.86
C MET A 485 24.18 7.55 13.84
N PRO A 486 24.75 8.18 12.81
CA PRO A 486 25.56 7.50 11.81
C PRO A 486 26.68 6.66 12.45
N ALA A 487 26.75 5.37 12.08
CA ALA A 487 27.73 4.45 12.66
C ALA A 487 29.18 4.92 12.45
N ASP A 488 29.48 5.56 11.32
CA ASP A 488 30.81 6.09 11.02
C ASP A 488 31.24 7.19 12.01
N TYR A 489 30.29 8.02 12.46
CA TYR A 489 30.52 9.07 13.43
C TYR A 489 30.69 8.49 14.84
N VAL A 490 29.78 7.61 15.26
CA VAL A 490 29.86 6.96 16.58
C VAL A 490 31.16 6.16 16.72
N ASN A 491 31.57 5.44 15.67
CA ASN A 491 32.82 4.70 15.67
C ASN A 491 34.05 5.63 15.77
N LYS A 492 34.00 6.83 15.17
CA LYS A 492 35.06 7.83 15.37
C LYS A 492 35.12 8.32 16.81
N LEU A 493 33.97 8.57 17.46
CA LEU A 493 33.95 8.96 18.87
C LEU A 493 34.51 7.85 19.77
N ALA A 494 34.06 6.61 19.60
CA ALA A 494 34.59 5.46 20.34
C ALA A 494 36.11 5.30 20.15
N ARG A 495 36.59 5.53 18.91
CA ARG A 495 38.03 5.52 18.60
C ARG A 495 38.80 6.62 19.34
N MET A 496 38.20 7.78 19.60
CA MET A 496 38.84 8.84 20.40
C MET A 496 39.16 8.35 21.81
N PHE A 497 38.23 7.68 22.50
CA PHE A 497 38.51 7.09 23.82
C PHE A 497 39.62 6.05 23.77
N GLN A 498 39.60 5.18 22.75
CA GLN A 498 40.65 4.20 22.55
C GLN A 498 42.03 4.85 22.33
N ASP A 499 42.09 5.93 21.56
CA ASP A 499 43.34 6.66 21.31
C ASP A 499 43.87 7.33 22.59
N ILE A 500 43.02 7.83 23.48
CA ILE A 500 43.45 8.34 24.79
C ILE A 500 44.09 7.23 25.62
N LYS A 501 43.42 6.08 25.76
CA LYS A 501 43.94 4.92 26.52
C LYS A 501 45.29 4.44 25.96
N VAL A 502 45.39 4.26 24.64
CA VAL A 502 46.64 3.87 23.97
C VAL A 502 47.74 4.92 24.18
N SER A 503 47.39 6.20 24.20
CA SER A 503 48.36 7.26 24.41
C SER A 503 48.86 7.31 25.86
N GLU A 504 48.03 6.97 26.85
CA GLU A 504 48.45 6.85 28.24
C GLU A 504 49.48 5.72 28.41
N ASP A 505 49.24 4.57 27.78
CA ASP A 505 50.19 3.45 27.77
C ASP A 505 51.54 3.85 27.13
N LEU A 506 51.48 4.57 25.99
CA LEU A 506 52.68 5.06 25.32
C LEU A 506 53.44 6.10 26.14
N ASN A 507 52.74 6.95 26.90
CA ASN A 507 53.38 7.88 27.82
C ASN A 507 54.10 7.18 28.96
N GLN A 508 53.51 6.13 29.52
CA GLN A 508 54.16 5.34 30.57
C GLN A 508 55.43 4.71 30.02
N ALA A 509 55.36 4.08 28.84
CA ALA A 509 56.53 3.49 28.19
C ALA A 509 57.63 4.53 27.86
N PHE A 510 57.25 5.73 27.41
CA PHE A 510 58.19 6.83 27.16
C PHE A 510 58.88 7.30 28.44
N LYS A 511 58.11 7.50 29.51
CA LYS A 511 58.63 7.90 30.83
C LYS A 511 59.56 6.86 31.43
N GLU A 512 59.26 5.58 31.28
CA GLU A 512 60.11 4.48 31.73
C GLU A 512 61.44 4.44 30.96
N MET A 513 61.40 4.59 29.64
CA MET A 513 62.59 4.57 28.79
C MET A 513 63.57 5.71 29.13
N HIS A 514 63.05 6.89 29.46
CA HIS A 514 63.87 8.08 29.73
C HIS A 514 64.08 8.36 31.23
N LYS A 515 63.70 7.45 32.12
CA LYS A 515 63.85 7.60 33.58
C LYS A 515 65.31 7.82 34.03
N ASN A 516 66.27 7.30 33.27
CA ASN A 516 67.71 7.39 33.54
C ASN A 516 68.49 8.28 32.56
N ASN A 517 67.82 8.87 31.56
CA ASN A 517 68.44 9.69 30.52
C ASN A 517 68.28 11.18 30.84
N LYS A 518 69.32 11.99 30.59
CA LYS A 518 69.24 13.46 30.75
C LYS A 518 68.54 14.08 29.53
N LEU A 519 67.21 14.15 29.57
CA LEU A 519 66.42 15.00 28.67
C LEU A 519 66.51 16.48 29.09
N ALA A 520 66.21 17.40 28.16
CA ALA A 520 66.15 18.85 28.42
C ALA A 520 65.06 19.22 29.45
N LEU A 521 63.99 18.41 29.56
CA LEU A 521 62.95 18.49 30.58
C LEU A 521 62.81 17.14 31.30
N PRO A 522 62.44 17.13 32.60
CA PRO A 522 62.12 15.88 33.29
C PRO A 522 61.02 15.12 32.55
N ALA A 523 61.24 13.83 32.22
CA ALA A 523 60.27 13.01 31.48
C ALA A 523 58.88 12.99 32.14
N ASP A 524 58.82 13.09 33.48
CA ASP A 524 57.57 13.11 34.25
C ASP A 524 56.73 14.38 34.03
N SER A 525 57.36 15.48 33.59
CA SER A 525 56.71 16.77 33.36
C SER A 525 56.01 16.88 32.00
N VAL A 526 56.19 15.89 31.13
CA VAL A 526 55.65 15.87 29.76
C VAL A 526 54.52 14.82 29.67
N ASN A 527 53.45 15.17 28.96
CA ASN A 527 52.38 14.25 28.58
C ASN A 527 52.12 14.38 27.07
N ILE A 528 52.37 13.31 26.33
CA ILE A 528 52.30 13.25 24.87
C ILE A 528 51.01 12.55 24.48
N LYS A 529 50.14 13.24 23.73
CA LYS A 529 48.88 12.65 23.22
C LYS A 529 49.03 12.26 21.75
N ILE A 530 49.15 10.97 21.45
CA ILE A 530 49.26 10.44 20.09
C ILE A 530 47.88 10.01 19.61
N LEU A 531 47.34 10.76 18.65
CA LEU A 531 45.94 10.68 18.25
C LEU A 531 45.80 10.30 16.78
N ASN A 532 44.74 9.55 16.44
CA ASN A 532 44.45 9.23 15.04
C ASN A 532 43.87 10.46 14.31
N ALA A 533 44.57 10.94 13.29
CA ALA A 533 44.11 12.09 12.50
C ALA A 533 42.67 11.90 11.94
N GLY A 534 42.34 10.71 11.44
CA GLY A 534 41.02 10.42 10.87
C GLY A 534 39.85 10.51 11.87
N ALA A 535 40.10 10.26 13.16
CA ALA A 535 39.09 10.33 14.22
C ALA A 535 39.01 11.74 14.85
N TRP A 536 40.16 12.37 15.11
CA TRP A 536 40.25 13.61 15.89
C TRP A 536 40.16 14.89 15.05
N SER A 537 40.84 14.98 13.90
CA SER A 537 40.82 16.21 13.07
C SER A 537 41.24 15.99 11.61
N ARG A 538 40.49 16.60 10.69
CA ARG A 538 40.81 16.63 9.25
C ARG A 538 41.54 17.89 8.79
N SER A 539 41.89 18.81 9.70
CA SER A 539 42.53 20.06 9.28
C SER A 539 43.89 19.78 8.65
N SER A 540 44.08 20.28 7.43
CA SER A 540 45.35 20.24 6.69
C SER A 540 46.27 21.41 7.04
N GLU A 541 45.78 22.37 7.82
CA GLU A 541 46.48 23.60 8.14
C GLU A 541 47.48 23.37 9.28
N LYS A 542 48.76 23.50 8.97
CA LYS A 542 49.85 23.51 9.95
C LYS A 542 50.02 24.94 10.42
N VAL A 543 49.60 25.23 11.66
CA VAL A 543 49.97 26.47 12.31
C VAL A 543 51.38 26.28 12.85
N PHE A 544 52.35 26.89 12.17
CA PHE A 544 53.73 26.93 12.62
C PHE A 544 53.84 27.87 13.82
N VAL A 545 54.63 27.48 14.80
CA VAL A 545 54.96 28.28 15.97
C VAL A 545 56.38 27.94 16.39
N SER A 546 57.21 28.94 16.62
CA SER A 546 58.54 28.75 17.22
C SER A 546 58.36 28.40 18.69
N LEU A 547 58.86 27.23 19.10
CA LEU A 547 58.71 26.76 20.47
C LEU A 547 59.94 27.16 21.29
N PRO A 548 59.82 27.22 22.63
CA PRO A 548 60.99 27.30 23.48
C PRO A 548 61.94 26.13 23.23
N THR A 549 63.23 26.40 23.35
CA THR A 549 64.30 25.43 23.10
C THR A 549 64.10 24.13 23.90
N GLU A 550 63.60 24.22 25.12
CA GLU A 550 63.33 23.05 25.98
C GLU A 550 62.27 22.09 25.39
N LEU A 551 61.35 22.60 24.56
CA LEU A 551 60.35 21.80 23.86
C LEU A 551 60.80 21.38 22.46
N GLU A 552 61.60 22.20 21.78
CA GLU A 552 62.18 21.85 20.47
C GLU A 552 63.11 20.65 20.56
N ASP A 553 63.95 20.59 21.60
CA ASP A 553 64.87 19.47 21.84
C ASP A 553 64.14 18.15 22.15
N LEU A 554 62.90 18.22 22.65
CA LEU A 554 62.10 17.06 23.01
C LEU A 554 61.42 16.41 21.81
N ILE A 555 61.09 17.18 20.77
CA ILE A 555 60.35 16.68 19.60
C ILE A 555 61.07 15.51 18.89
N PRO A 556 62.37 15.60 18.57
CA PRO A 556 63.10 14.50 17.92
C PRO A 556 63.14 13.21 18.73
N GLU A 557 63.27 13.31 20.06
CA GLU A 557 63.30 12.17 20.98
C GLU A 557 61.97 11.40 20.96
N VAL A 558 60.85 12.13 20.92
CA VAL A 558 59.50 11.54 20.82
C VAL A 558 59.29 10.89 19.45
N GLU A 559 59.75 11.53 18.38
CA GLU A 559 59.66 10.98 17.03
C GLU A 559 60.49 9.70 16.87
N GLU A 560 61.69 9.65 17.45
CA GLU A 560 62.54 8.46 17.44
C GLU A 560 61.92 7.33 18.25
N PHE A 561 61.44 7.61 19.48
CA PHE A 561 60.70 6.66 20.30
C PHE A 561 59.52 6.04 19.54
N TYR A 562 58.71 6.89 18.91
CA TYR A 562 57.54 6.41 18.18
C TYR A 562 57.92 5.59 16.93
N LYS A 563 58.93 6.02 16.18
CA LYS A 563 59.42 5.34 14.98
C LYS A 563 60.00 3.94 15.29
N LYS A 564 60.64 3.77 16.44
CA LYS A 564 61.14 2.47 16.92
C LYS A 564 60.00 1.48 17.18
N ASN A 565 58.88 1.97 17.73
CA ASN A 565 57.74 1.13 18.11
C ASN A 565 56.71 0.96 16.98
N HIS A 566 56.68 1.85 16.00
CA HIS A 566 55.70 1.85 14.91
C HIS A 566 56.33 2.17 13.55
N SER A 567 56.38 1.18 12.67
CA SER A 567 56.84 1.35 11.28
C SER A 567 55.74 1.89 10.36
N GLY A 568 56.14 2.71 9.38
CA GLY A 568 55.24 3.22 8.33
C GLY A 568 54.29 4.35 8.73
N ARG A 569 54.40 4.92 9.95
CA ARG A 569 53.60 6.05 10.43
C ARG A 569 54.42 7.33 10.51
N LYS A 570 53.77 8.48 10.34
CA LYS A 570 54.38 9.82 10.49
C LYS A 570 53.60 10.62 11.54
N LEU A 571 54.32 11.28 12.43
CA LEU A 571 53.73 12.17 13.43
C LEU A 571 53.50 13.56 12.85
N HIS A 572 52.44 14.20 13.32
CA HIS A 572 52.11 15.59 13.03
C HIS A 572 51.80 16.30 14.34
N TRP A 573 52.55 17.36 14.63
CA TRP A 573 52.43 18.12 15.86
C TRP A 573 51.30 19.14 15.74
N HIS A 574 50.33 19.05 16.65
CA HIS A 574 49.15 19.94 16.70
C HIS A 574 49.23 20.88 17.92
N HIS A 575 50.08 21.90 17.83
CA HIS A 575 50.34 22.83 18.94
C HIS A 575 49.11 23.62 19.43
N LEU A 576 48.08 23.79 18.59
CA LEU A 576 46.81 24.41 18.98
C LEU A 576 46.09 23.65 20.11
N MET A 577 46.24 22.32 20.14
CA MET A 577 45.60 21.45 21.13
C MET A 577 46.49 21.15 22.34
N SER A 578 47.71 21.70 22.35
CA SER A 578 48.70 21.52 23.40
C SER A 578 48.61 22.65 24.43
N ASN A 579 48.86 22.28 25.68
CA ASN A 579 48.92 23.21 26.81
C ASN A 579 50.08 22.82 27.73
N GLY A 580 50.42 23.73 28.63
CA GLY A 580 51.46 23.50 29.62
C GLY A 580 51.28 24.40 30.83
N ILE A 581 52.02 24.08 31.88
CA ILE A 581 52.10 24.90 33.09
C ILE A 581 53.46 25.57 33.08
N ILE A 582 53.47 26.90 33.10
CA ILE A 582 54.70 27.68 33.23
C ILE A 582 54.72 28.40 34.57
N THR A 583 55.91 28.54 35.11
CA THR A 583 56.14 29.36 36.30
C THR A 583 56.47 30.79 35.87
N PHE A 584 55.51 31.69 36.02
CA PHE A 584 55.67 33.11 35.75
C PHE A 584 56.20 33.84 36.98
N LYS A 585 57.39 34.43 36.85
CA LYS A 585 58.04 35.21 37.91
C LYS A 585 58.01 36.69 37.58
N ASN A 586 57.64 37.51 38.56
CA ASN A 586 57.71 38.96 38.46
C ASN A 586 58.19 39.57 39.79
N GLU A 587 58.17 40.90 39.89
CA GLU A 587 58.62 41.61 41.10
C GLU A 587 57.74 41.35 42.34
N VAL A 588 56.48 40.95 42.14
CA VAL A 588 55.52 40.70 43.23
C VAL A 588 55.61 39.26 43.76
N GLY A 589 55.87 38.28 42.89
CA GLY A 589 55.81 36.87 43.27
C GLY A 589 56.00 35.88 42.12
N GLN A 590 55.60 34.64 42.39
CA GLN A 590 55.74 33.51 41.47
C GLN A 590 54.39 32.81 41.30
N TYR A 591 53.91 32.73 40.06
CA TYR A 591 52.59 32.20 39.75
C TYR A 591 52.68 31.09 38.71
N ASP A 592 51.95 30.01 38.93
CA ASP A 592 51.86 28.93 37.96
C ASP A 592 50.70 29.23 37.01
N LEU A 593 51.04 29.51 35.75
CA LEU A 593 50.07 29.80 34.70
C LEU A 593 49.86 28.53 33.88
N GLU A 594 48.63 28.01 33.85
CA GLU A 594 48.24 27.05 32.82
C GLU A 594 47.92 27.83 31.55
N VAL A 595 48.71 27.60 30.51
CA VAL A 595 48.70 28.36 29.26
C VAL A 595 48.69 27.42 28.06
N THR A 596 48.26 27.91 26.91
CA THR A 596 48.45 27.18 25.65
C THR A 596 49.88 27.25 25.17
N THR A 597 50.23 26.37 24.23
CA THR A 597 51.53 26.43 23.56
C THR A 597 51.74 27.76 22.82
N PHE A 598 50.70 28.40 22.27
CA PHE A 598 50.82 29.72 21.66
C PHE A 598 51.05 30.84 22.68
N GLN A 599 50.32 30.83 23.80
CA GLN A 599 50.56 31.77 24.91
C GLN A 599 51.97 31.58 25.48
N LEU A 600 52.45 30.34 25.58
CA LEU A 600 53.78 29.98 26.03
C LEU A 600 54.86 30.51 25.06
N ALA A 601 54.70 30.33 23.74
CA ALA A 601 55.60 30.89 22.73
C ALA A 601 55.66 32.42 22.78
N VAL A 602 54.51 33.09 22.94
CA VAL A 602 54.45 34.55 23.11
C VAL A 602 55.17 34.99 24.37
N LEU A 603 54.92 34.35 25.51
CA LEU A 603 55.56 34.72 26.78
C LEU A 603 57.07 34.44 26.79
N PHE A 604 57.53 33.45 26.01
CA PHE A 604 58.95 33.13 25.87
C PHE A 604 59.78 34.28 25.28
N ALA A 605 59.16 35.16 24.47
CA ALA A 605 59.82 36.34 23.92
C ALA A 605 60.42 37.27 25.00
N TRP A 606 59.92 37.22 26.24
CA TRP A 606 60.41 38.00 27.37
C TRP A 606 61.28 37.21 28.36
N ASN A 607 61.57 35.93 28.12
CA ASN A 607 62.26 35.06 29.09
C ASN A 607 63.66 35.59 29.46
N GLN A 608 64.41 36.07 28.47
CA GLN A 608 65.73 36.69 28.68
C GLN A 608 65.67 38.21 28.84
N ARG A 609 64.50 38.83 28.63
CA ARG A 609 64.31 40.29 28.57
C ARG A 609 63.00 40.77 29.23
N PRO A 610 62.83 40.61 30.55
CA PRO A 610 61.52 40.79 31.20
C PRO A 610 60.94 42.22 31.22
N ARG A 611 61.76 43.24 30.92
CA ARG A 611 61.37 44.66 30.97
C ARG A 611 61.29 45.35 29.60
N GLU A 612 61.58 44.63 28.52
CA GLU A 612 61.57 45.21 27.17
C GLU A 612 60.14 45.31 26.61
N LYS A 613 59.87 46.40 25.88
CA LYS A 613 58.63 46.56 25.12
C LYS A 613 58.84 45.98 23.72
N ILE A 614 58.04 44.99 23.32
CA ILE A 614 58.13 44.32 22.03
C ILE A 614 56.90 44.70 21.18
N SER A 615 57.12 45.12 19.93
CA SER A 615 56.02 45.44 19.00
C SER A 615 55.27 44.18 18.54
N PHE A 616 54.04 44.37 18.07
CA PHE A 616 53.24 43.31 17.46
C PHE A 616 53.99 42.63 16.29
N GLU A 617 54.63 43.43 15.42
CA GLU A 617 55.44 42.92 14.31
C GLU A 617 56.60 42.02 14.80
N ASN A 618 57.34 42.46 15.80
CA ASN A 618 58.45 41.69 16.34
C ASN A 618 57.98 40.40 17.04
N LEU A 619 56.84 40.42 17.72
CA LEU A 619 56.24 39.20 18.29
C LEU A 619 55.77 38.23 17.20
N LYS A 620 55.25 38.75 16.09
CA LYS A 620 54.87 37.95 14.93
C LYS A 620 56.07 37.25 14.31
N LEU A 621 57.20 37.97 14.16
CA LEU A 621 58.45 37.38 13.68
C LEU A 621 59.03 36.36 14.66
N ALA A 622 59.01 36.66 15.97
CA ALA A 622 59.60 35.81 16.99
C ALA A 622 58.82 34.51 17.25
N THR A 623 57.50 34.52 17.02
CA THR A 623 56.64 33.36 17.26
C THR A 623 56.22 32.62 15.99
N GLU A 624 56.43 33.23 14.82
CA GLU A 624 55.94 32.78 13.51
C GLU A 624 54.42 32.52 13.44
N LEU A 625 53.66 33.04 14.42
CA LEU A 625 52.21 32.83 14.48
C LEU A 625 51.46 33.63 13.40
N PRO A 626 50.40 33.06 12.80
CA PRO A 626 49.50 33.81 11.93
C PRO A 626 48.86 35.00 12.66
N ASP A 627 48.65 36.09 11.94
CA ASP A 627 48.17 37.37 12.49
C ASP A 627 46.87 37.21 13.33
N ALA A 628 45.89 36.45 12.83
CA ALA A 628 44.62 36.21 13.52
C ALA A 628 44.80 35.46 14.86
N GLU A 629 45.69 34.47 14.90
CA GLU A 629 45.93 33.67 16.10
C GLU A 629 46.82 34.40 17.11
N LEU A 630 47.79 35.19 16.63
CA LEU A 630 48.61 36.05 17.48
C LEU A 630 47.77 37.11 18.19
N ARG A 631 46.84 37.78 17.48
CA ARG A 631 45.91 38.76 18.07
C ARG A 631 45.05 38.16 19.15
N ARG A 632 44.47 36.98 18.91
CA ARG A 632 43.65 36.26 19.90
C ARG A 632 44.47 35.85 21.13
N THR A 633 45.67 35.32 20.88
CA THR A 633 46.61 34.89 21.92
C THR A 633 47.01 36.08 22.80
N LEU A 634 47.41 37.21 22.20
CA LEU A 634 47.75 38.43 22.93
C LEU A 634 46.56 38.98 23.70
N TRP A 635 45.37 39.02 23.09
CA TRP A 635 44.14 39.46 23.75
C TRP A 635 43.84 38.64 25.01
N SER A 636 44.04 37.33 24.96
CA SER A 636 43.85 36.46 26.12
C SER A 636 44.81 36.75 27.29
N LEU A 637 45.96 37.36 27.01
CA LEU A 637 46.98 37.72 28.01
C LEU A 637 46.84 39.16 28.53
N VAL A 638 46.27 40.07 27.72
CA VAL A 638 46.05 41.48 28.10
C VAL A 638 44.63 41.79 28.58
N ALA A 639 43.64 40.94 28.32
CA ALA A 639 42.22 41.21 28.58
C ALA A 639 41.45 39.95 29.04
N PHE A 640 42.00 39.19 29.99
CA PHE A 640 41.34 38.01 30.55
C PHE A 640 40.21 38.40 31.53
N PRO A 641 38.94 37.99 31.30
CA PRO A 641 37.78 38.52 32.06
C PRO A 641 37.77 38.27 33.57
N LYS A 642 38.39 37.17 34.03
CA LYS A 642 38.41 36.81 35.46
C LYS A 642 39.61 37.40 36.22
N LEU A 643 40.49 38.13 35.52
CA LEU A 643 41.69 38.71 36.10
C LEU A 643 41.51 40.21 36.35
N LYS A 644 41.85 40.65 37.56
CA LYS A 644 41.91 42.08 37.91
C LYS A 644 43.21 42.74 37.42
N ARG A 645 44.31 41.98 37.40
CA ARG A 645 45.61 42.39 36.84
C ARG A 645 45.97 41.42 35.74
N GLN A 646 46.26 41.96 34.56
CA GLN A 646 46.51 41.19 33.34
C GLN A 646 47.98 40.78 33.27
N VAL A 647 48.29 39.73 32.50
CA VAL A 647 49.65 39.16 32.43
C VAL A 647 50.58 40.06 31.61
N LEU A 648 50.05 40.61 30.53
CA LEU A 648 50.73 41.57 29.67
C LEU A 648 50.07 42.95 29.75
N LEU A 649 50.87 43.99 29.57
CA LEU A 649 50.45 45.37 29.34
C LEU A 649 50.71 45.74 27.88
N TYR A 650 49.96 46.71 27.36
CA TYR A 650 50.08 47.13 25.97
C TYR A 650 49.72 48.61 25.74
N GLU A 651 50.32 49.22 24.71
CA GLU A 651 50.12 50.62 24.32
C GLU A 651 50.09 50.74 22.78
N PRO A 652 49.14 51.48 22.17
CA PRO A 652 47.98 52.13 22.76
C PRO A 652 46.86 51.14 23.18
N GLN A 653 45.96 51.56 24.06
CA GLN A 653 44.83 50.73 24.54
C GLN A 653 43.77 50.53 23.45
N VAL A 654 43.21 49.32 23.36
CA VAL A 654 42.21 48.93 22.34
C VAL A 654 41.15 48.00 22.93
N ASN A 655 39.95 48.03 22.34
CA ASN A 655 38.78 47.34 22.91
C ASN A 655 38.50 45.97 22.27
N SER A 656 39.16 45.66 21.15
CA SER A 656 39.04 44.40 20.44
C SER A 656 40.40 43.87 19.97
N PRO A 657 40.59 42.54 19.87
CA PRO A 657 41.79 41.95 19.28
C PRO A 657 42.08 42.41 17.84
N LYS A 658 41.04 42.82 17.09
CA LYS A 658 41.16 43.27 15.69
C LYS A 658 41.83 44.63 15.54
N ASP A 659 41.90 45.40 16.62
CA ASP A 659 42.34 46.78 16.62
C ASP A 659 43.82 46.94 16.98
N PHE A 660 44.53 45.85 17.30
CA PHE A 660 45.99 45.89 17.40
C PHE A 660 46.61 46.36 16.06
N THR A 661 47.70 47.11 16.13
CA THR A 661 48.43 47.57 14.95
C THR A 661 49.84 47.02 14.99
N GLU A 662 50.56 47.03 13.86
CA GLU A 662 51.95 46.53 13.80
C GLU A 662 52.86 47.24 14.80
N GLY A 663 52.58 48.52 15.10
CA GLY A 663 53.26 49.34 16.09
C GLY A 663 52.76 49.21 17.54
N THR A 664 51.76 48.37 17.83
CA THR A 664 51.30 48.17 19.23
C THR A 664 52.41 47.49 20.04
N LEU A 665 52.82 48.12 21.14
CA LEU A 665 53.88 47.64 22.02
C LEU A 665 53.30 46.83 23.18
N PHE A 666 53.91 45.69 23.48
CA PHE A 666 53.55 44.79 24.58
C PHE A 666 54.71 44.64 25.57
N SER A 667 54.41 44.50 26.85
CA SER A 667 55.39 44.27 27.92
C SER A 667 54.83 43.41 29.04
N VAL A 668 55.70 42.68 29.74
CA VAL A 668 55.32 41.87 30.90
C VAL A 668 54.87 42.75 32.06
N ASN A 669 53.71 42.43 32.65
CA ASN A 669 53.21 43.15 33.81
C ASN A 669 53.97 42.74 35.08
N GLN A 670 54.95 43.56 35.48
CA GLN A 670 55.74 43.32 36.69
C GLN A 670 54.91 43.39 37.99
N GLU A 671 53.74 44.04 37.94
CA GLU A 671 52.80 44.11 39.07
C GLU A 671 51.71 43.02 39.05
N PHE A 672 51.76 42.09 38.08
CA PHE A 672 50.78 41.01 37.99
C PHE A 672 50.68 40.25 39.32
N SER A 673 49.45 40.06 39.81
CA SER A 673 49.22 39.27 41.01
C SER A 673 47.80 38.76 41.11
N LEU A 674 47.65 37.61 41.77
CA LEU A 674 46.34 37.08 42.10
C LEU A 674 45.78 37.83 43.30
N ILE A 675 44.55 38.32 43.17
CA ILE A 675 43.84 39.03 44.24
C ILE A 675 42.78 38.09 44.81
N LYS A 676 42.98 37.62 46.04
CA LYS A 676 41.98 36.90 46.82
C LYS A 676 41.57 37.75 48.01
N ASN A 677 40.27 37.99 48.20
CA ASN A 677 39.73 38.82 49.29
C ASN A 677 40.42 40.21 49.39
N ALA A 678 40.61 40.88 48.25
CA ALA A 678 41.31 42.17 48.14
C ALA A 678 42.79 42.18 48.56
N LYS A 679 43.40 41.01 48.86
CA LYS A 679 44.83 40.89 49.19
C LYS A 679 45.64 40.29 48.04
N VAL A 680 46.77 40.92 47.75
CA VAL A 680 47.78 40.47 46.78
C VAL A 680 48.44 39.19 47.28
N GLN A 681 48.36 38.13 46.49
CA GLN A 681 49.00 36.85 46.78
C GLN A 681 50.41 36.83 46.17
N LYS A 682 51.43 36.37 46.90
CA LYS A 682 52.81 36.20 46.37
C LYS A 682 53.01 34.91 45.57
N ARG A 683 52.07 33.96 45.69
CA ARG A 683 52.05 32.71 44.92
C ARG A 683 50.63 32.31 44.57
N GLY A 684 50.49 31.54 43.51
CA GLY A 684 49.24 30.83 43.22
C GLY A 684 49.16 30.32 41.79
N LYS A 685 48.13 29.53 41.52
CA LYS A 685 47.90 28.86 40.24
C LYS A 685 46.69 29.47 39.54
N ILE A 686 46.80 29.71 38.24
CA ILE A 686 45.70 30.23 37.42
C ILE A 686 45.64 29.54 36.06
N ASN A 687 44.42 29.25 35.63
CA ASN A 687 44.16 28.74 34.30
C ASN A 687 43.81 29.90 33.35
N LEU A 688 44.72 30.17 32.40
CA LEU A 688 44.57 31.18 31.34
C LEU A 688 44.15 30.57 30.00
N ILE A 689 43.98 29.25 29.95
CA ILE A 689 43.47 28.51 28.79
C ILE A 689 42.01 28.94 28.52
N GLY A 690 41.21 29.19 29.57
CA GLY A 690 39.88 29.79 29.44
C GLY A 690 38.92 29.01 28.52
N ARG A 691 38.08 29.70 27.73
CA ARG A 691 37.29 29.10 26.63
C ARG A 691 38.18 28.91 25.40
N LEU A 692 39.25 28.14 25.53
CA LEU A 692 40.15 27.94 24.42
C LEU A 692 39.37 27.42 23.20
N GLN A 693 39.39 28.19 22.14
CA GLN A 693 38.90 27.74 20.85
C GLN A 693 39.97 26.80 20.31
N LEU A 694 39.83 25.50 20.58
CA LEU A 694 40.54 24.41 19.88
C LEU A 694 40.19 24.36 18.38
N THR A 695 39.52 25.41 17.87
CA THR A 695 38.91 25.52 16.55
C THR A 695 39.18 26.92 16.04
N THR A 696 39.98 27.06 14.99
CA THR A 696 40.16 28.35 14.31
C THR A 696 38.84 28.74 13.61
N GLU A 697 38.73 29.99 13.17
CA GLU A 697 37.56 30.47 12.42
C GLU A 697 37.41 29.70 11.10
N ARG A 698 38.56 29.42 10.47
CA ARG A 698 38.66 28.56 9.29
C ARG A 698 38.27 27.11 9.56
N MET A 699 38.68 26.52 10.69
CA MET A 699 38.21 25.18 11.07
C MET A 699 36.68 25.12 11.23
N ARG A 700 36.07 26.19 11.77
CA ARG A 700 34.61 26.29 11.85
C ARG A 700 33.95 26.34 10.47
N GLU A 701 34.56 27.02 9.51
CA GLU A 701 34.11 27.04 8.12
C GLU A 701 34.29 25.68 7.43
N GLU A 702 35.43 25.03 7.61
CA GLU A 702 35.70 23.70 7.04
C GLU A 702 34.78 22.61 7.61
N GLU A 703 34.43 22.70 8.90
CA GLU A 703 33.41 21.83 9.50
C GLU A 703 32.02 22.11 8.95
N ASN A 704 31.66 23.38 8.73
CA ASN A 704 30.40 23.76 8.09
C ASN A 704 30.32 23.22 6.66
N GLU A 705 31.38 23.41 5.88
CA GLU A 705 31.50 22.86 4.53
C GLU A 705 31.46 21.33 4.57
N GLY A 706 32.11 20.69 5.55
CA GLY A 706 32.08 19.25 5.77
C GLY A 706 30.67 18.72 6.03
N ILE A 707 29.86 19.43 6.83
CA ILE A 707 28.44 19.12 7.04
C ILE A 707 27.68 19.23 5.71
N VAL A 708 27.85 20.33 4.98
CA VAL A 708 27.19 20.56 3.68
C VAL A 708 27.57 19.47 2.68
N GLN A 709 28.85 19.09 2.60
CA GLN A 709 29.32 18.01 1.72
C GLN A 709 28.76 16.64 2.13
N LEU A 710 28.69 16.33 3.44
CA LEU A 710 28.03 15.13 3.94
C LEU A 710 26.54 15.10 3.58
N ARG A 711 25.85 16.24 3.69
CA ARG A 711 24.45 16.38 3.24
C ARG A 711 24.32 16.18 1.73
N ILE A 712 25.24 16.72 0.92
CA ILE A 712 25.26 16.53 -0.54
C ILE A 712 25.49 15.07 -0.88
N LEU A 713 26.49 14.42 -0.30
CA LEU A 713 26.78 13.00 -0.47
C LEU A 713 25.60 12.12 -0.08
N ARG A 714 25.00 12.37 1.09
CA ARG A 714 23.79 11.67 1.52
C ARG A 714 22.60 11.97 0.62
N THR A 715 22.45 13.18 0.08
CA THR A 715 21.40 13.49 -0.88
C THR A 715 21.65 12.77 -2.21
N GLN A 716 22.90 12.59 -2.62
CA GLN A 716 23.28 11.81 -3.79
C GLN A 716 23.07 10.30 -3.58
N GLU A 717 23.43 9.77 -2.42
CA GLU A 717 23.14 8.39 -2.00
C GLU A 717 21.64 8.16 -1.83
N ILE A 718 20.91 9.10 -1.24
CA ILE A 718 19.44 9.09 -1.16
C ILE A 718 18.87 9.15 -2.56
N ARG A 719 19.34 9.98 -3.49
CA ARG A 719 18.89 9.94 -4.90
C ARG A 719 19.18 8.60 -5.58
N TYR A 720 20.26 7.94 -5.18
CA TYR A 720 20.60 6.60 -5.64
C TYR A 720 19.69 5.53 -5.01
N VAL A 721 19.23 5.74 -3.77
CA VAL A 721 18.29 4.88 -3.01
C VAL A 721 16.82 5.24 -3.26
N GLU A 722 16.49 6.45 -3.71
CA GLU A 722 15.16 6.93 -4.13
C GLU A 722 14.79 6.34 -5.48
N ARG A 723 15.78 5.99 -6.31
CA ARG A 723 15.57 5.03 -7.40
C ARG A 723 15.06 3.67 -6.91
N SER A 724 15.22 3.36 -5.63
CA SER A 724 14.82 2.11 -4.99
C SER A 724 13.56 2.26 -4.10
N TYR A 725 13.24 3.45 -3.57
CA TYR A 725 12.21 3.63 -2.54
C TYR A 725 11.47 5.00 -2.55
N VAL A 726 11.19 5.60 -3.71
CA VAL A 726 10.09 6.60 -3.78
C VAL A 726 8.75 5.86 -3.75
N SER A 727 7.95 6.20 -2.74
CA SER A 727 6.52 5.89 -2.60
C SER A 727 5.78 6.16 -3.91
N GLN A 728 5.40 5.07 -4.59
CA GLN A 728 4.87 5.00 -5.96
C GLN A 728 5.77 5.67 -7.02
N PRO A 729 6.41 4.90 -7.92
CA PRO A 729 6.73 5.47 -9.23
C PRO A 729 5.39 5.91 -9.83
N THR A 730 5.22 7.21 -10.09
CA THR A 730 4.14 7.65 -10.98
C THR A 730 4.33 6.90 -12.28
N LEU A 731 3.39 6.01 -12.59
CA LEU A 731 3.46 5.14 -13.77
C LEU A 731 3.71 6.01 -15.01
N LYS A 732 4.65 5.59 -15.85
CA LYS A 732 4.96 6.31 -17.08
C LYS A 732 3.73 6.32 -17.99
N GLU A 733 3.46 7.47 -18.59
CA GLU A 733 2.42 7.60 -19.60
C GLU A 733 2.81 6.78 -20.85
N VAL A 734 1.89 5.93 -21.32
CA VAL A 734 2.09 5.05 -22.49
C VAL A 734 1.25 5.52 -23.65
N VAL A 735 1.88 5.60 -24.82
CA VAL A 735 1.27 6.06 -26.05
C VAL A 735 1.42 5.05 -27.17
N ILE A 736 0.37 4.95 -27.99
CA ILE A 736 0.39 4.26 -29.28
C ILE A 736 0.95 5.25 -30.30
N VAL A 737 2.10 4.94 -30.89
CA VAL A 737 2.74 5.81 -31.89
C VAL A 737 2.46 5.36 -33.32
N SER A 738 2.17 4.08 -33.52
CA SER A 738 1.70 3.55 -34.80
C SER A 738 0.87 2.29 -34.61
N ALA A 739 0.06 1.99 -35.60
CA ALA A 739 -0.86 0.86 -35.59
C ALA A 739 -1.08 0.37 -37.03
N ALA A 740 -0.89 -0.93 -37.28
CA ALA A 740 -1.08 -1.55 -38.59
C ALA A 740 -1.65 -2.97 -38.47
N ARG A 741 -2.41 -3.39 -39.47
CA ARG A 741 -2.94 -4.74 -39.62
C ARG A 741 -2.81 -5.23 -41.04
N THR A 742 -2.83 -6.54 -41.23
CA THR A 742 -3.07 -7.14 -42.55
C THR A 742 -4.53 -6.97 -42.94
N PRO A 743 -4.89 -7.18 -44.22
CA PRO A 743 -6.25 -7.54 -44.57
C PRO A 743 -6.68 -8.80 -43.81
N ILE A 744 -7.98 -8.97 -43.65
CA ILE A 744 -8.61 -10.15 -43.08
C ILE A 744 -9.08 -11.05 -44.22
N GLY A 745 -8.50 -12.23 -44.32
CA GLY A 745 -8.89 -13.26 -45.28
C GLY A 745 -10.02 -14.12 -44.73
N SER A 746 -10.95 -14.55 -45.59
CA SER A 746 -11.92 -15.59 -45.24
C SER A 746 -11.23 -16.95 -45.09
N PHE A 747 -11.87 -17.88 -44.38
CA PHE A 747 -11.40 -19.26 -44.27
C PHE A 747 -11.13 -19.89 -45.63
N LEU A 748 -9.94 -20.46 -45.80
CA LEU A 748 -9.45 -21.03 -47.07
C LEU A 748 -9.50 -20.03 -48.24
N GLY A 749 -9.44 -18.72 -47.95
CA GLY A 749 -9.46 -17.61 -48.90
C GLY A 749 -8.07 -17.17 -49.35
N SER A 750 -7.91 -15.88 -49.67
CA SER A 750 -6.64 -15.38 -50.27
C SER A 750 -5.41 -15.50 -49.37
N LEU A 751 -5.58 -15.47 -48.04
CA LEU A 751 -4.48 -15.55 -47.08
C LEU A 751 -4.17 -16.98 -46.61
N SER A 752 -4.89 -17.99 -47.09
CA SER A 752 -4.82 -19.36 -46.56
C SER A 752 -3.45 -20.03 -46.70
N LEU A 753 -2.60 -19.55 -47.62
CA LEU A 753 -1.25 -20.09 -47.85
C LEU A 753 -0.20 -19.54 -46.87
N LEU A 754 -0.55 -18.52 -46.07
CA LEU A 754 0.39 -17.87 -45.17
C LEU A 754 0.19 -18.34 -43.73
N PRO A 755 1.24 -18.82 -43.04
CA PRO A 755 1.15 -19.14 -41.62
C PRO A 755 0.94 -17.87 -40.79
N ALA A 756 0.35 -18.02 -39.61
CA ALA A 756 0.07 -16.92 -38.68
C ALA A 756 1.32 -16.07 -38.38
N THR A 757 2.49 -16.70 -38.24
CA THR A 757 3.76 -16.02 -37.97
C THR A 757 4.19 -15.10 -39.11
N LYS A 758 3.91 -15.46 -40.38
CA LYS A 758 4.22 -14.61 -41.53
C LYS A 758 3.27 -13.42 -41.61
N LEU A 759 1.98 -13.62 -41.33
CA LEU A 759 1.01 -12.52 -41.20
C LEU A 759 1.44 -11.57 -40.08
N GLY A 760 1.84 -12.12 -38.92
CA GLY A 760 2.41 -11.36 -37.80
C GLY A 760 3.64 -10.54 -38.19
N SER A 761 4.58 -11.12 -38.96
CA SER A 761 5.73 -10.37 -39.46
C SER A 761 5.34 -9.16 -40.30
N ILE A 762 4.35 -9.30 -41.18
CA ILE A 762 3.88 -8.20 -42.05
C ILE A 762 3.23 -7.10 -41.22
N ALA A 763 2.40 -7.46 -40.23
CA ALA A 763 1.78 -6.49 -39.34
C ALA A 763 2.82 -5.72 -38.51
N ILE A 764 3.79 -6.42 -37.90
CA ILE A 764 4.88 -5.80 -37.12
C ILE A 764 5.71 -4.87 -38.01
N GLN A 765 6.09 -5.34 -39.19
CA GLN A 765 6.86 -4.55 -40.16
C GLN A 765 6.10 -3.28 -40.54
N GLY A 766 4.82 -3.39 -40.92
CA GLY A 766 4.00 -2.25 -41.29
C GLY A 766 3.81 -1.25 -40.15
N ALA A 767 3.70 -1.71 -38.90
CA ALA A 767 3.60 -0.82 -37.75
C ALA A 767 4.91 -0.06 -37.50
N ILE A 768 6.07 -0.73 -37.56
CA ILE A 768 7.38 -0.07 -37.37
C ILE A 768 7.67 0.92 -38.48
N GLU A 769 7.41 0.55 -39.74
CA GLU A 769 7.61 1.43 -40.90
C GLU A 769 6.73 2.70 -40.79
N LYS A 770 5.47 2.56 -40.38
CA LYS A 770 4.57 3.71 -40.12
C LYS A 770 5.01 4.55 -38.91
N ALA A 771 5.64 3.96 -37.90
CA ALA A 771 6.20 4.71 -36.77
C ALA A 771 7.44 5.54 -37.16
N GLY A 772 8.12 5.17 -38.25
CA GLY A 772 9.33 5.85 -38.70
C GLY A 772 10.54 5.66 -37.78
N ILE A 773 10.58 4.56 -37.01
CA ILE A 773 11.68 4.28 -36.07
C ILE A 773 12.63 3.19 -36.59
N PRO A 774 13.92 3.23 -36.18
CA PRO A 774 14.83 2.11 -36.38
C PRO A 774 14.33 0.85 -35.69
N LYS A 775 14.55 -0.32 -36.31
CA LYS A 775 14.13 -1.62 -35.75
C LYS A 775 14.84 -1.94 -34.43
N GLU A 776 16.03 -1.37 -34.23
CA GLU A 776 16.89 -1.49 -33.05
C GLU A 776 16.34 -0.77 -31.81
N GLU A 777 15.42 0.19 -32.01
CA GLU A 777 14.75 0.85 -30.89
C GLU A 777 13.75 -0.08 -30.21
N VAL A 778 13.16 -1.05 -30.92
CA VAL A 778 12.19 -2.00 -30.33
C VAL A 778 12.90 -2.95 -29.37
N LYS A 779 12.58 -2.82 -28.08
CA LYS A 779 13.25 -3.58 -27.02
C LYS A 779 12.61 -4.92 -26.72
N GLU A 780 11.31 -5.07 -26.98
CA GLU A 780 10.57 -6.31 -26.71
C GLU A 780 9.28 -6.38 -27.53
N ALA A 781 8.82 -7.60 -27.83
CA ALA A 781 7.61 -7.84 -28.64
C ALA A 781 6.65 -8.87 -28.03
N TYR A 782 5.37 -8.51 -27.90
CA TYR A 782 4.29 -9.40 -27.45
C TYR A 782 3.24 -9.60 -28.52
N MET A 783 2.94 -10.85 -28.89
CA MET A 783 1.88 -11.14 -29.87
C MET A 783 0.90 -12.19 -29.34
N GLY A 784 -0.38 -11.92 -29.49
CA GLY A 784 -1.46 -12.87 -29.28
C GLY A 784 -1.50 -13.93 -30.38
N HIS A 785 -1.61 -15.22 -30.03
CA HIS A 785 -1.81 -16.31 -30.99
C HIS A 785 -2.48 -17.51 -30.30
N VAL A 786 -3.68 -17.90 -30.76
CA VAL A 786 -4.50 -18.88 -30.05
C VAL A 786 -4.24 -20.28 -30.56
N LEU A 787 -4.41 -20.52 -31.86
CA LEU A 787 -4.33 -21.87 -32.45
C LEU A 787 -2.92 -22.18 -32.92
N GLN A 788 -2.04 -22.47 -31.95
CA GLN A 788 -0.60 -22.62 -32.21
C GLN A 788 -0.18 -23.98 -32.80
N GLY A 789 -1.14 -24.91 -32.97
CA GLY A 789 -0.88 -26.23 -33.53
C GLY A 789 -0.12 -26.17 -34.85
N GLY A 790 0.96 -26.95 -34.99
CA GLY A 790 1.76 -27.00 -36.22
C GLY A 790 2.62 -25.76 -36.54
N THR A 791 2.64 -24.72 -35.70
CA THR A 791 3.36 -23.46 -35.99
C THR A 791 4.86 -23.48 -35.61
N GLY A 792 5.30 -24.48 -34.85
CA GLY A 792 6.68 -24.57 -34.37
C GLY A 792 6.96 -23.72 -33.12
N GLN A 793 8.22 -23.67 -32.69
CA GLN A 793 8.62 -23.03 -31.42
C GLN A 793 8.56 -21.50 -31.49
N ALA A 794 8.16 -20.89 -30.38
CA ALA A 794 8.14 -19.44 -30.17
C ALA A 794 7.53 -18.62 -31.33
N PRO A 795 6.23 -18.75 -31.64
CA PRO A 795 5.60 -18.07 -32.78
C PRO A 795 5.85 -16.56 -32.86
N THR A 796 5.77 -15.84 -31.73
CA THR A 796 6.04 -14.38 -31.69
C THR A 796 7.47 -14.05 -32.10
N ARG A 797 8.43 -14.90 -31.72
CA ARG A 797 9.83 -14.73 -32.10
C ARG A 797 10.03 -14.95 -33.60
N GLN A 798 9.34 -15.93 -34.18
CA GLN A 798 9.34 -16.13 -35.65
C GLN A 798 8.78 -14.89 -36.36
N ALA A 799 7.67 -14.33 -35.86
CA ALA A 799 7.05 -13.13 -36.41
C ALA A 799 7.99 -11.91 -36.32
N ALA A 800 8.59 -11.67 -35.15
CA ALA A 800 9.51 -10.56 -34.90
C ALA A 800 10.76 -10.63 -35.81
N LEU A 801 11.41 -11.79 -35.88
CA LEU A 801 12.58 -11.98 -36.76
C LEU A 801 12.19 -11.88 -38.24
N GLY A 802 11.02 -12.40 -38.63
CA GLY A 802 10.49 -12.27 -39.98
C GLY A 802 10.13 -10.84 -40.38
N ALA A 803 9.89 -9.95 -39.42
CA ALA A 803 9.75 -8.50 -39.63
C ALA A 803 11.12 -7.78 -39.67
N GLY A 804 12.21 -8.49 -39.38
CA GLY A 804 13.57 -7.97 -39.35
C GLY A 804 13.96 -7.27 -38.04
N LEU A 805 13.27 -7.55 -36.93
CA LEU A 805 13.73 -7.09 -35.61
C LEU A 805 15.08 -7.73 -35.23
N PRO A 806 15.90 -7.07 -34.40
CA PRO A 806 17.18 -7.61 -33.96
C PRO A 806 17.07 -9.01 -33.34
N ILE A 807 18.10 -9.82 -33.56
CA ILE A 807 18.22 -11.15 -32.92
C ILE A 807 18.23 -11.01 -31.39
N SER A 808 18.62 -9.87 -30.82
CA SER A 808 18.55 -9.66 -29.38
C SER A 808 17.15 -9.38 -28.82
N THR A 809 16.11 -9.16 -29.63
CA THR A 809 14.79 -8.70 -29.16
C THR A 809 14.01 -9.82 -28.44
N PRO A 810 13.80 -9.76 -27.11
CA PRO A 810 12.94 -10.71 -26.39
C PRO A 810 11.51 -10.71 -26.93
N CYS A 811 10.86 -11.87 -26.90
CA CYS A 811 9.54 -12.09 -27.50
C CYS A 811 8.70 -13.04 -26.63
N THR A 812 7.42 -12.72 -26.44
CA THR A 812 6.47 -13.57 -25.70
C THR A 812 5.17 -13.76 -26.48
N THR A 813 4.75 -15.00 -26.66
CA THR A 813 3.44 -15.33 -27.25
C THR A 813 2.39 -15.42 -26.14
N ILE A 814 1.27 -14.73 -26.33
CA ILE A 814 0.17 -14.68 -25.37
C ILE A 814 -1.03 -15.45 -25.92
N ASN A 815 -1.65 -16.27 -25.07
CA ASN A 815 -2.92 -16.92 -25.38
C ASN A 815 -3.93 -16.63 -24.27
N LYS A 816 -4.93 -15.80 -24.61
CA LYS A 816 -6.15 -15.51 -23.86
C LYS A 816 -7.35 -15.59 -24.81
N VAL A 817 -7.34 -16.59 -25.70
CA VAL A 817 -8.33 -16.79 -26.78
C VAL A 817 -8.54 -15.47 -27.57
N CYS A 818 -9.76 -15.02 -27.82
CA CYS A 818 -10.05 -13.83 -28.63
C CYS A 818 -9.43 -12.53 -28.09
N ALA A 819 -9.21 -12.45 -26.76
CA ALA A 819 -8.62 -11.30 -26.10
C ALA A 819 -7.08 -11.27 -26.18
N SER A 820 -6.43 -12.29 -26.77
CA SER A 820 -4.96 -12.42 -26.79
C SER A 820 -4.24 -11.18 -27.30
N GLY A 821 -4.71 -10.61 -28.42
CA GLY A 821 -4.10 -9.41 -29.00
C GLY A 821 -4.24 -8.17 -28.11
N MET A 822 -5.39 -7.97 -27.47
CA MET A 822 -5.60 -6.86 -26.53
C MET A 822 -4.77 -7.07 -25.27
N LYS A 823 -4.71 -8.30 -24.76
CA LYS A 823 -3.90 -8.64 -23.58
C LYS A 823 -2.40 -8.42 -23.83
N ALA A 824 -1.92 -8.66 -25.05
CA ALA A 824 -0.56 -8.31 -25.45
C ALA A 824 -0.28 -6.81 -25.33
N ILE A 825 -1.22 -5.97 -25.79
CA ILE A 825 -1.13 -4.50 -25.65
C ILE A 825 -1.15 -4.10 -24.17
N MET A 826 -2.03 -4.70 -23.35
CA MET A 826 -2.09 -4.43 -21.90
C MET A 826 -0.77 -4.78 -21.21
N MET A 827 -0.21 -5.97 -21.46
CA MET A 827 1.04 -6.42 -20.83
C MET A 827 2.24 -5.56 -21.27
N ALA A 828 2.30 -5.19 -22.55
CA ALA A 828 3.34 -4.28 -23.02
C ALA A 828 3.19 -2.88 -22.40
N SER A 829 1.95 -2.39 -22.25
CA SER A 829 1.67 -1.13 -21.57
C SER A 829 2.12 -1.17 -20.12
N GLN A 830 1.83 -2.24 -19.37
CA GLN A 830 2.30 -2.43 -18.00
C GLN A 830 3.83 -2.39 -17.91
N ASN A 831 4.53 -3.06 -18.82
CA ASN A 831 5.99 -3.12 -18.87
C ASN A 831 6.59 -1.70 -19.11
N LEU A 832 6.00 -0.92 -20.03
CA LEU A 832 6.36 0.49 -20.28
C LEU A 832 6.02 1.42 -19.10
N MET A 833 4.82 1.29 -18.51
CA MET A 833 4.35 2.07 -17.36
C MET A 833 5.28 1.91 -16.15
N CYS A 834 5.73 0.68 -15.89
CA CYS A 834 6.69 0.35 -14.82
C CYS A 834 8.13 0.78 -15.15
N GLY A 835 8.40 1.23 -16.38
CA GLY A 835 9.71 1.70 -16.81
C GLY A 835 10.74 0.60 -17.06
N HIS A 836 10.31 -0.65 -17.23
CA HIS A 836 11.18 -1.78 -17.56
C HIS A 836 11.65 -1.75 -19.02
N GLN A 837 10.80 -1.25 -19.93
CA GLN A 837 11.14 -0.93 -21.31
C GLN A 837 10.67 0.49 -21.67
N ASP A 838 11.10 0.99 -22.83
CA ASP A 838 10.71 2.32 -23.33
C ASP A 838 10.06 2.32 -24.72
N VAL A 839 10.34 1.32 -25.56
CA VAL A 839 9.73 1.07 -26.87
C VAL A 839 9.44 -0.43 -27.06
N MET A 840 8.19 -0.78 -27.35
CA MET A 840 7.74 -2.16 -27.53
C MET A 840 6.80 -2.32 -28.72
N VAL A 841 6.72 -3.53 -29.27
CA VAL A 841 5.69 -3.91 -30.23
C VAL A 841 4.70 -4.85 -29.55
N ALA A 842 3.40 -4.61 -29.73
CA ALA A 842 2.35 -5.47 -29.21
C ALA A 842 1.27 -5.73 -30.26
N GLY A 843 0.60 -6.88 -30.22
CA GLY A 843 -0.42 -7.18 -31.23
C GLY A 843 -0.96 -8.59 -31.15
N GLY A 844 -1.49 -9.09 -32.27
CA GLY A 844 -2.04 -10.43 -32.39
C GLY A 844 -2.01 -10.96 -33.82
N MET A 845 -1.96 -12.27 -33.97
CA MET A 845 -1.91 -12.98 -35.25
C MET A 845 -2.67 -14.29 -35.16
N GLU A 846 -3.31 -14.69 -36.24
CA GLU A 846 -4.03 -15.96 -36.34
C GLU A 846 -4.09 -16.43 -37.80
N SER A 847 -3.98 -17.73 -38.01
CA SER A 847 -4.33 -18.34 -39.30
C SER A 847 -5.12 -19.61 -39.07
N MET A 848 -6.45 -19.46 -39.05
CA MET A 848 -7.37 -20.58 -38.87
C MET A 848 -7.31 -21.56 -40.05
N SER A 849 -6.97 -21.09 -41.25
CA SER A 849 -6.83 -21.94 -42.45
C SER A 849 -5.67 -22.94 -42.36
N ASN A 850 -4.63 -22.65 -41.57
CA ASN A 850 -3.44 -23.49 -41.42
C ASN A 850 -3.49 -24.40 -40.17
N VAL A 851 -4.58 -24.36 -39.41
CA VAL A 851 -4.73 -25.16 -38.19
C VAL A 851 -4.90 -26.64 -38.57
N PRO A 852 -4.08 -27.56 -38.02
CA PRO A 852 -4.13 -28.94 -38.41
C PRO A 852 -5.25 -29.71 -37.71
N TYR A 853 -5.68 -30.79 -38.36
CA TYR A 853 -6.34 -31.89 -37.68
C TYR A 853 -5.31 -32.70 -36.87
N VAL A 854 -5.65 -33.10 -35.64
CA VAL A 854 -4.75 -33.84 -34.73
C VAL A 854 -5.32 -35.19 -34.30
N MET A 855 -4.46 -36.05 -33.77
CA MET A 855 -4.83 -37.30 -33.09
C MET A 855 -4.10 -37.41 -31.76
N ASN A 856 -4.74 -38.03 -30.77
CA ASN A 856 -4.11 -38.32 -29.48
C ASN A 856 -2.93 -39.28 -29.65
N ARG A 857 -1.88 -39.10 -28.86
CA ARG A 857 -0.71 -39.97 -28.84
C ARG A 857 -1.08 -41.35 -28.25
N GLY A 858 -0.69 -42.43 -28.93
CA GLY A 858 -0.96 -43.80 -28.48
C GLY A 858 -0.84 -44.80 -29.62
N ALA A 859 -1.11 -46.07 -29.34
CA ALA A 859 -1.22 -47.08 -30.40
C ALA A 859 -2.43 -46.77 -31.29
N THR A 860 -2.26 -46.89 -32.60
CA THR A 860 -3.34 -46.73 -33.57
C THR A 860 -4.49 -47.68 -33.23
N PRO A 861 -5.69 -47.18 -32.90
CA PRO A 861 -6.81 -48.06 -32.53
C PRO A 861 -7.20 -48.97 -33.68
N TYR A 862 -7.50 -50.24 -33.39
CA TYR A 862 -8.12 -51.15 -34.35
C TYR A 862 -9.51 -50.62 -34.72
N GLY A 863 -9.81 -50.47 -36.02
CA GLY A 863 -11.08 -49.92 -36.51
C GLY A 863 -11.04 -48.47 -37.02
N GLY A 864 -9.86 -47.83 -37.04
CA GLY A 864 -9.64 -46.54 -37.70
C GLY A 864 -9.12 -45.44 -36.77
N VAL A 865 -8.69 -44.33 -37.37
CA VAL A 865 -8.19 -43.14 -36.65
C VAL A 865 -9.23 -42.03 -36.74
N LYS A 866 -9.68 -41.52 -35.59
CA LYS A 866 -10.49 -40.32 -35.52
C LYS A 866 -9.56 -39.11 -35.37
N LEU A 867 -9.57 -38.23 -36.37
CA LEU A 867 -8.89 -36.95 -36.30
C LEU A 867 -9.82 -35.91 -35.64
N GLU A 868 -9.25 -35.05 -34.80
CA GLU A 868 -9.94 -33.93 -34.16
C GLU A 868 -9.52 -32.62 -34.83
N ASP A 869 -10.48 -31.77 -35.17
CA ASP A 869 -10.23 -30.43 -35.67
C ASP A 869 -9.85 -29.50 -34.50
N LEU A 870 -8.63 -28.97 -34.51
CA LEU A 870 -8.16 -28.06 -33.47
C LEU A 870 -8.90 -26.71 -33.45
N ILE A 871 -9.46 -26.26 -34.58
CA ILE A 871 -10.28 -25.04 -34.59
C ILE A 871 -11.48 -25.22 -33.66
N VAL A 872 -12.19 -26.33 -33.82
CA VAL A 872 -13.36 -26.65 -33.00
C VAL A 872 -12.93 -26.97 -31.58
N LYS A 873 -11.91 -27.80 -31.40
CA LYS A 873 -11.48 -28.31 -30.10
C LYS A 873 -10.92 -27.22 -29.16
N ASP A 874 -9.98 -26.42 -29.64
CA ASP A 874 -9.24 -25.45 -28.82
C ASP A 874 -9.77 -24.02 -28.97
N GLY A 875 -10.36 -23.70 -30.12
CA GLY A 875 -10.84 -22.35 -30.41
C GLY A 875 -12.32 -22.11 -30.09
N LEU A 876 -13.18 -23.11 -30.33
CA LEU A 876 -14.64 -22.90 -30.43
C LEU A 876 -15.50 -23.83 -29.55
N THR A 877 -14.89 -24.60 -28.64
CA THR A 877 -15.62 -25.47 -27.70
C THR A 877 -15.46 -24.96 -26.27
N ASP A 878 -16.57 -24.80 -25.56
CA ASP A 878 -16.56 -24.60 -24.11
C ASP A 878 -16.14 -25.91 -23.43
N VAL A 879 -14.99 -25.92 -22.77
CA VAL A 879 -14.41 -27.14 -22.19
C VAL A 879 -15.20 -27.68 -20.99
N TYR A 880 -15.94 -26.80 -20.30
CA TYR A 880 -16.65 -27.13 -19.07
C TYR A 880 -17.96 -27.85 -19.37
N ASN A 881 -18.79 -27.28 -20.24
CA ASN A 881 -20.07 -27.85 -20.66
C ASN A 881 -19.95 -28.78 -21.87
N LYS A 882 -18.78 -28.80 -22.53
CA LYS A 882 -18.50 -29.60 -23.74
C LYS A 882 -19.46 -29.30 -24.89
N ILE A 883 -19.83 -28.03 -25.03
CA ILE A 883 -20.71 -27.53 -26.09
C ILE A 883 -19.96 -26.52 -26.96
N HIS A 884 -20.38 -26.39 -28.22
CA HIS A 884 -19.86 -25.34 -29.10
C HIS A 884 -20.20 -23.95 -28.52
N MET A 885 -19.30 -22.98 -28.66
CA MET A 885 -19.47 -21.60 -28.14
C MET A 885 -20.73 -20.91 -28.65
N GLY A 886 -21.23 -21.32 -29.81
CA GLY A 886 -22.52 -20.88 -30.35
C GLY A 886 -23.73 -21.24 -29.47
N ASN A 887 -23.68 -22.36 -28.73
CA ASN A 887 -24.73 -22.71 -27.75
C ASN A 887 -24.69 -21.80 -26.52
N CYS A 888 -23.51 -21.32 -26.13
CA CYS A 888 -23.37 -20.32 -25.07
C CYS A 888 -24.00 -18.98 -25.49
N ALA A 889 -23.87 -18.62 -26.78
CA ALA A 889 -24.62 -17.50 -27.36
C ALA A 889 -26.14 -17.75 -27.29
N GLU A 890 -26.65 -18.90 -27.76
CA GLU A 890 -28.09 -19.22 -27.66
C GLU A 890 -28.63 -19.13 -26.22
N ASN A 891 -27.86 -19.59 -25.24
CA ASN A 891 -28.20 -19.46 -23.82
C ASN A 891 -28.35 -17.99 -23.38
N THR A 892 -27.42 -17.12 -23.81
CA THR A 892 -27.50 -15.69 -23.51
C THR A 892 -28.69 -15.02 -24.22
N ALA A 893 -28.95 -15.38 -25.49
CA ALA A 893 -30.09 -14.87 -26.25
C ALA A 893 -31.40 -15.16 -25.52
N LYS A 894 -31.55 -16.39 -25.01
CA LYS A 894 -32.68 -16.81 -24.19
C LYS A 894 -32.76 -16.04 -22.86
N LYS A 895 -31.65 -15.91 -22.12
CA LYS A 895 -31.62 -15.20 -20.83
C LYS A 895 -31.99 -13.72 -20.95
N LEU A 896 -31.53 -13.05 -22.00
CA LEU A 896 -31.76 -11.62 -22.21
C LEU A 896 -32.96 -11.30 -23.12
N ASN A 897 -33.68 -12.32 -23.60
CA ASN A 897 -34.79 -12.20 -24.54
C ASN A 897 -34.40 -11.40 -25.80
N ILE A 898 -33.26 -11.73 -26.41
CA ILE A 898 -32.81 -11.11 -27.66
C ILE A 898 -33.28 -11.99 -28.82
N ALA A 899 -34.17 -11.45 -29.64
CA ALA A 899 -34.79 -12.19 -30.71
C ALA A 899 -33.85 -12.35 -31.92
N ARG A 900 -34.18 -13.30 -32.80
CA ARG A 900 -33.39 -13.60 -33.99
C ARG A 900 -33.37 -12.41 -34.97
N ASP A 901 -34.51 -11.78 -35.18
CA ASP A 901 -34.68 -10.63 -36.07
C ASP A 901 -33.81 -9.44 -35.65
N GLU A 902 -33.64 -9.22 -34.34
CA GLU A 902 -32.70 -8.23 -33.81
C GLU A 902 -31.25 -8.56 -34.20
N GLN A 903 -30.83 -9.83 -34.03
CA GLN A 903 -29.49 -10.29 -34.40
C GLN A 903 -29.22 -10.21 -35.90
N ASP A 904 -30.19 -10.64 -36.72
CA ASP A 904 -30.09 -10.59 -38.18
C ASP A 904 -30.06 -9.12 -38.67
N THR A 905 -30.85 -8.23 -38.07
CA THR A 905 -30.83 -6.79 -38.38
C THR A 905 -29.48 -6.16 -38.03
N TYR A 906 -28.92 -6.50 -36.87
CA TYR A 906 -27.59 -6.04 -36.48
C TYR A 906 -26.51 -6.51 -37.46
N ALA A 907 -26.55 -7.78 -37.85
CA ALA A 907 -25.61 -8.34 -38.82
C ALA A 907 -25.66 -7.58 -40.16
N ILE A 908 -26.86 -7.37 -40.71
CA ILE A 908 -27.07 -6.61 -41.96
C ILE A 908 -26.47 -5.19 -41.85
N ASN A 909 -26.66 -4.53 -40.71
CA ASN A 909 -26.08 -3.22 -40.45
C ASN A 909 -24.55 -3.27 -40.36
N SER A 910 -23.96 -4.28 -39.72
CA SER A 910 -22.50 -4.46 -39.66
C SER A 910 -21.90 -4.57 -41.08
N TYR A 911 -22.48 -5.41 -41.94
CA TYR A 911 -22.07 -5.54 -43.36
C TYR A 911 -22.24 -4.27 -44.17
N THR A 912 -23.36 -3.55 -43.97
CA THR A 912 -23.62 -2.30 -44.68
C THR A 912 -22.60 -1.22 -44.26
N ARG A 913 -22.29 -1.13 -42.96
CA ARG A 913 -21.32 -0.18 -42.41
C ARG A 913 -19.89 -0.49 -42.86
N SER A 914 -19.47 -1.75 -42.86
CA SER A 914 -18.12 -2.14 -43.30
C SER A 914 -17.92 -1.92 -44.80
N LYS A 915 -18.92 -2.23 -45.62
CA LYS A 915 -18.89 -1.90 -47.05
C LYS A 915 -18.74 -0.40 -47.28
N ALA A 916 -19.57 0.42 -46.62
CA ALA A 916 -19.48 1.87 -46.73
C ALA A 916 -18.13 2.42 -46.23
N ALA A 917 -17.56 1.84 -45.19
CA ALA A 917 -16.26 2.24 -44.66
C ALA A 917 -15.10 1.90 -45.61
N TRP A 918 -15.15 0.74 -46.28
CA TRP A 918 -14.21 0.36 -47.33
C TRP A 918 -14.32 1.27 -48.56
N GLU A 919 -15.54 1.53 -49.04
CA GLU A 919 -15.80 2.45 -50.16
C GLU A 919 -15.34 3.88 -49.86
N ALA A 920 -15.46 4.32 -48.61
CA ALA A 920 -14.99 5.63 -48.13
C ALA A 920 -13.49 5.67 -47.80
N GLY A 921 -12.74 4.57 -47.95
CA GLY A 921 -11.31 4.51 -47.69
C GLY A 921 -10.90 4.61 -46.21
N LYS A 922 -11.81 4.40 -45.26
CA LYS A 922 -11.55 4.57 -43.82
C LYS A 922 -10.50 3.62 -43.25
N PHE A 923 -10.25 2.49 -43.92
CA PHE A 923 -9.28 1.48 -43.47
C PHE A 923 -7.88 1.64 -44.09
N ALA A 924 -7.68 2.63 -44.96
CA ALA A 924 -6.42 2.80 -45.70
C ALA A 924 -5.21 3.00 -44.76
N ASP A 925 -5.40 3.74 -43.67
CA ASP A 925 -4.33 4.03 -42.70
C ASP A 925 -4.03 2.87 -41.75
N GLU A 926 -4.95 1.91 -41.59
CA GLU A 926 -4.71 0.74 -40.73
C GLU A 926 -4.25 -0.50 -41.51
N VAL A 927 -4.56 -0.66 -42.80
CA VAL A 927 -4.25 -1.88 -43.57
C VAL A 927 -2.89 -1.80 -44.28
N THR A 928 -2.08 -2.84 -44.13
CA THR A 928 -0.82 -3.07 -44.86
C THR A 928 -1.03 -4.21 -45.86
N PRO A 929 -0.86 -3.98 -47.18
CA PRO A 929 -1.03 -5.01 -48.20
C PRO A 929 -0.18 -6.26 -47.96
N VAL A 930 -0.73 -7.43 -48.31
CA VAL A 930 -0.06 -8.72 -48.17
C VAL A 930 0.18 -9.33 -49.54
N THR A 931 1.44 -9.67 -49.83
CA THR A 931 1.80 -10.39 -51.05
C THR A 931 1.83 -11.88 -50.79
N VAL A 932 1.06 -12.64 -51.56
CA VAL A 932 0.99 -14.10 -51.52
C VAL A 932 1.69 -14.66 -52.76
N THR A 933 2.83 -15.32 -52.52
CA THR A 933 3.63 -15.95 -53.58
C THR A 933 3.27 -17.42 -53.71
N VAL A 934 2.88 -17.83 -54.91
CA VAL A 934 2.61 -19.23 -55.25
C VAL A 934 3.62 -19.69 -56.29
N LYS A 935 4.33 -20.79 -56.02
CA LYS A 935 5.36 -21.31 -56.94
C LYS A 935 4.77 -21.52 -58.34
N GLY A 936 5.33 -20.84 -59.33
CA GLY A 936 4.91 -20.93 -60.74
C GLY A 936 3.71 -20.06 -61.13
N LYS A 937 3.20 -19.19 -60.24
CA LYS A 937 2.19 -18.16 -60.56
C LYS A 937 2.71 -16.77 -60.19
N PRO A 938 2.21 -15.70 -60.83
CA PRO A 938 2.49 -14.33 -60.40
C PRO A 938 2.04 -14.08 -58.96
N ASP A 939 2.75 -13.19 -58.28
CA ASP A 939 2.40 -12.75 -56.93
C ASP A 939 1.02 -12.10 -56.89
N VAL A 940 0.20 -12.49 -55.90
CA VAL A 940 -1.12 -11.91 -55.67
C VAL A 940 -1.03 -10.95 -54.49
N VAL A 941 -1.37 -9.67 -54.71
CA VAL A 941 -1.39 -8.66 -53.64
C VAL A 941 -2.81 -8.50 -53.10
N VAL A 942 -3.01 -8.92 -51.85
CA VAL A 942 -4.25 -8.75 -51.11
C VAL A 942 -4.21 -7.40 -50.40
N LYS A 943 -5.16 -6.50 -50.71
CA LYS A 943 -5.21 -5.12 -50.19
C LYS A 943 -6.43 -4.81 -49.33
N GLU A 944 -7.47 -5.63 -49.42
CA GLU A 944 -8.76 -5.39 -48.78
C GLU A 944 -9.25 -6.63 -48.06
N ASP A 945 -10.09 -6.43 -47.04
CA ASP A 945 -10.75 -7.54 -46.35
C ASP A 945 -11.71 -8.27 -47.31
N GLU A 946 -11.86 -9.58 -47.13
CA GLU A 946 -12.68 -10.40 -48.04
C GLU A 946 -14.16 -10.45 -47.65
N GLU A 947 -14.46 -10.51 -46.36
CA GLU A 947 -15.75 -11.01 -45.87
C GLU A 947 -16.92 -10.07 -46.20
N TYR A 948 -16.72 -8.75 -46.12
CA TYR A 948 -17.79 -7.77 -46.35
C TYR A 948 -18.41 -7.84 -47.76
N LYS A 949 -17.71 -8.49 -48.72
CA LYS A 949 -18.14 -8.68 -50.11
C LYS A 949 -18.97 -9.95 -50.32
N ARG A 950 -19.02 -10.86 -49.34
CA ARG A 950 -19.51 -12.24 -49.51
C ARG A 950 -20.90 -12.49 -48.96
N VAL A 951 -21.58 -11.45 -48.47
CA VAL A 951 -22.95 -11.54 -47.93
C VAL A 951 -24.02 -11.41 -49.02
N ASP A 952 -25.05 -12.24 -48.91
CA ASP A 952 -26.30 -12.10 -49.68
C ASP A 952 -27.43 -11.73 -48.72
N PHE A 953 -27.74 -10.43 -48.65
CA PHE A 953 -28.75 -9.87 -47.75
C PHE A 953 -30.13 -10.53 -47.90
N SER A 954 -30.49 -11.01 -49.10
CA SER A 954 -31.78 -11.65 -49.36
C SER A 954 -31.94 -13.01 -48.68
N LYS A 955 -30.82 -13.64 -48.30
CA LYS A 955 -30.78 -14.96 -47.67
C LYS A 955 -30.71 -14.88 -46.14
N VAL A 956 -30.28 -13.77 -45.55
CA VAL A 956 -30.07 -13.65 -44.10
C VAL A 956 -31.30 -14.12 -43.28
N PRO A 957 -32.54 -13.64 -43.55
CA PRO A 957 -33.72 -14.08 -42.80
C PRO A 957 -34.12 -15.55 -43.07
N LYS A 958 -33.61 -16.16 -44.14
CA LYS A 958 -33.94 -17.53 -44.58
C LYS A 958 -32.95 -18.58 -44.09
N LEU A 959 -31.82 -18.16 -43.51
CA LEU A 959 -30.81 -19.10 -43.02
C LEU A 959 -31.35 -19.93 -41.86
N LYS A 960 -30.92 -21.19 -41.81
CA LYS A 960 -31.23 -22.07 -40.68
C LYS A 960 -30.30 -21.74 -39.51
N THR A 961 -30.80 -21.92 -38.31
CA THR A 961 -30.01 -21.85 -37.09
C THR A 961 -29.00 -22.98 -37.06
N VAL A 962 -27.80 -22.71 -36.54
CA VAL A 962 -26.67 -23.65 -36.64
C VAL A 962 -26.55 -24.53 -35.40
N PHE A 963 -26.75 -23.96 -34.20
CA PHE A 963 -26.44 -24.62 -32.95
C PHE A 963 -27.65 -25.28 -32.28
N GLN A 964 -28.82 -24.65 -32.38
CA GLN A 964 -30.09 -25.19 -31.88
C GLN A 964 -31.12 -25.31 -33.00
N LYS A 965 -31.65 -26.52 -33.21
CA LYS A 965 -32.65 -26.79 -34.27
C LYS A 965 -34.01 -26.18 -33.95
N GLU A 966 -34.44 -26.27 -32.70
CA GLU A 966 -35.72 -25.73 -32.22
C GLU A 966 -35.44 -24.47 -31.42
N ASN A 967 -36.15 -23.38 -31.71
CA ASN A 967 -36.06 -22.08 -31.02
C ASN A 967 -34.65 -21.45 -30.96
N GLY A 968 -33.74 -21.84 -31.85
CA GLY A 968 -32.44 -21.19 -32.00
C GLY A 968 -32.56 -19.80 -32.63
N THR A 969 -31.54 -18.98 -32.42
CA THR A 969 -31.46 -17.60 -32.90
C THR A 969 -30.18 -17.31 -33.67
N VAL A 970 -29.13 -18.12 -33.48
CA VAL A 970 -27.82 -17.90 -34.09
C VAL A 970 -27.73 -18.59 -35.45
N THR A 971 -27.40 -17.82 -36.48
CA THR A 971 -27.24 -18.25 -37.88
C THR A 971 -25.83 -17.99 -38.37
N ALA A 972 -25.47 -18.56 -39.52
CA ALA A 972 -24.17 -18.29 -40.14
C ALA A 972 -23.98 -16.81 -40.56
N ALA A 973 -25.06 -16.03 -40.73
CA ALA A 973 -24.96 -14.62 -41.09
C ALA A 973 -24.77 -13.70 -39.89
N ASN A 974 -25.28 -14.08 -38.71
CA ASN A 974 -25.18 -13.27 -37.50
C ASN A 974 -24.07 -13.73 -36.54
N ALA A 975 -23.32 -14.77 -36.93
CA ALA A 975 -22.06 -15.21 -36.32
C ALA A 975 -20.86 -14.72 -37.15
N SER A 976 -19.72 -14.51 -36.50
CA SER A 976 -18.47 -14.26 -37.22
C SER A 976 -17.95 -15.50 -37.94
N THR A 977 -17.22 -15.29 -39.03
CA THR A 977 -16.58 -16.35 -39.82
C THR A 977 -15.23 -16.77 -39.22
N LEU A 978 -14.67 -17.87 -39.74
CA LEU A 978 -13.26 -18.23 -39.48
C LEU A 978 -12.38 -17.43 -40.43
N ASN A 979 -11.27 -16.88 -39.93
CA ASN A 979 -10.48 -15.93 -40.71
C ASN A 979 -8.98 -16.02 -40.41
N ASP A 980 -8.19 -15.51 -41.36
CA ASP A 980 -6.74 -15.35 -41.24
C ASP A 980 -6.39 -13.86 -41.18
N GLY A 981 -5.48 -13.46 -40.29
CA GLY A 981 -5.02 -12.08 -40.20
C GLY A 981 -4.09 -11.78 -39.03
N ALA A 982 -3.44 -10.62 -39.05
CA ALA A 982 -2.63 -10.11 -37.95
C ALA A 982 -2.70 -8.58 -37.79
N ALA A 983 -2.45 -8.11 -36.59
CA ALA A 983 -2.47 -6.70 -36.16
C ALA A 983 -1.30 -6.43 -35.21
N ALA A 984 -0.68 -5.26 -35.31
CA ALA A 984 0.39 -4.82 -34.42
C ALA A 984 0.35 -3.30 -34.18
N VAL A 985 0.77 -2.90 -32.99
CA VAL A 985 0.97 -1.52 -32.56
C VAL A 985 2.40 -1.34 -32.06
N VAL A 986 2.96 -0.15 -32.29
CA VAL A 986 4.18 0.29 -31.61
C VAL A 986 3.76 1.14 -30.41
N LEU A 987 4.21 0.73 -29.23
CA LEU A 987 3.96 1.39 -27.96
C LEU A 987 5.24 2.02 -27.45
N MET A 988 5.14 3.23 -26.92
CA MET A 988 6.26 3.95 -26.32
C MET A 988 5.85 4.59 -25.01
N THR A 989 6.82 4.79 -24.12
CA THR A 989 6.66 5.82 -23.08
C THR A 989 6.61 7.19 -23.74
N ALA A 990 5.85 8.14 -23.17
CA ALA A 990 5.76 9.51 -23.71
C ALA A 990 7.14 10.18 -23.87
N ASP A 991 8.08 9.87 -22.97
CA ASP A 991 9.46 10.35 -23.05
C ASP A 991 10.25 9.75 -24.21
N ALA A 992 10.06 8.45 -24.50
CA ALA A 992 10.69 7.81 -25.65
C ALA A 992 10.13 8.35 -26.99
N ALA A 993 8.82 8.59 -27.07
CA ALA A 993 8.21 9.21 -28.24
C ALA A 993 8.80 10.60 -28.51
N LYS A 994 9.00 11.42 -27.46
CA LYS A 994 9.70 12.72 -27.56
C LYS A 994 11.17 12.55 -27.98
N ARG A 995 11.89 11.61 -27.37
CA ARG A 995 13.31 11.32 -27.67
C ARG A 995 13.53 10.94 -29.13
N LEU A 996 12.62 10.15 -29.69
CA LEU A 996 12.67 9.66 -31.07
C LEU A 996 11.96 10.57 -32.08
N ASN A 997 11.43 11.71 -31.62
CA ASN A 997 10.68 12.67 -32.44
C ASN A 997 9.50 12.03 -33.20
N VAL A 998 8.78 11.13 -32.54
CA VAL A 998 7.61 10.44 -33.09
C VAL A 998 6.35 11.07 -32.53
N LYS A 999 5.41 11.46 -33.42
CA LYS A 999 4.11 12.01 -33.01
C LYS A 999 3.18 10.87 -32.56
N PRO A 1000 2.72 10.85 -31.30
CA PRO A 1000 1.77 9.82 -30.84
C PRO A 1000 0.42 9.90 -31.57
N LEU A 1001 -0.21 8.73 -31.81
CA LEU A 1001 -1.57 8.63 -32.35
C LEU A 1001 -2.61 8.70 -31.24
N ALA A 1002 -2.39 7.96 -30.17
CA ALA A 1002 -3.33 7.83 -29.07
C ALA A 1002 -2.60 7.52 -27.76
N ARG A 1003 -3.25 7.83 -26.65
CA ARG A 1003 -2.83 7.49 -25.30
C ARG A 1003 -3.65 6.31 -24.78
N ILE A 1004 -3.00 5.38 -24.09
CA ILE A 1004 -3.70 4.33 -23.34
C ILE A 1004 -4.03 4.91 -21.96
N VAL A 1005 -5.33 5.05 -21.67
CA VAL A 1005 -5.81 5.72 -20.45
C VAL A 1005 -6.02 4.72 -19.32
N ALA A 1006 -6.74 3.63 -19.60
CA ALA A 1006 -7.03 2.59 -18.63
C ALA A 1006 -7.35 1.27 -19.34
N PHE A 1007 -7.19 0.15 -18.65
CA PHE A 1007 -7.58 -1.17 -19.14
C PHE A 1007 -7.90 -2.09 -17.97
N ALA A 1008 -8.80 -3.06 -18.19
CA ALA A 1008 -9.20 -4.03 -17.16
C ALA A 1008 -9.53 -5.39 -17.78
N ASP A 1009 -9.47 -6.41 -16.94
CA ASP A 1009 -9.98 -7.75 -17.24
C ASP A 1009 -11.17 -8.03 -16.32
N ALA A 1010 -12.16 -8.77 -16.80
CA ALA A 1010 -13.24 -9.32 -15.99
C ALA A 1010 -13.49 -10.79 -16.36
N ALA A 1011 -14.23 -11.49 -15.50
CA ALA A 1011 -14.66 -12.85 -15.75
C ALA A 1011 -16.06 -13.10 -15.17
N VAL A 1012 -16.81 -13.97 -15.83
CA VAL A 1012 -18.12 -14.51 -15.45
C VAL A 1012 -18.11 -16.02 -15.69
N GLU A 1013 -19.24 -16.69 -15.45
CA GLU A 1013 -19.40 -18.10 -15.78
C GLU A 1013 -19.04 -18.39 -17.26
N PRO A 1014 -18.31 -19.48 -17.57
CA PRO A 1014 -17.85 -19.77 -18.93
C PRO A 1014 -18.96 -19.78 -20.00
N ILE A 1015 -20.15 -20.26 -19.65
CA ILE A 1015 -21.32 -20.28 -20.53
C ILE A 1015 -21.88 -18.87 -20.83
N ASP A 1016 -21.58 -17.90 -19.97
CA ASP A 1016 -22.05 -16.51 -20.05
C ASP A 1016 -20.95 -15.57 -20.59
N PHE A 1017 -19.95 -16.12 -21.30
CA PHE A 1017 -18.91 -15.30 -21.98
C PHE A 1017 -19.46 -14.13 -22.84
N PRO A 1018 -20.65 -14.16 -23.49
CA PRO A 1018 -21.12 -13.05 -24.30
C PRO A 1018 -21.35 -11.77 -23.49
N ILE A 1019 -21.68 -11.89 -22.20
CA ILE A 1019 -21.95 -10.74 -21.31
C ILE A 1019 -20.71 -10.28 -20.55
N ALA A 1020 -19.61 -11.03 -20.58
CA ALA A 1020 -18.37 -10.71 -19.87
C ALA A 1020 -17.85 -9.28 -20.11
N PRO A 1021 -17.92 -8.68 -21.34
CA PRO A 1021 -17.45 -7.32 -21.56
C PRO A 1021 -18.20 -6.27 -20.72
N ALA A 1022 -19.49 -6.49 -20.42
CA ALA A 1022 -20.31 -5.59 -19.60
C ALA A 1022 -19.81 -5.49 -18.15
N TYR A 1023 -18.96 -6.43 -17.70
CA TYR A 1023 -18.31 -6.39 -16.40
C TYR A 1023 -16.93 -5.72 -16.46
N ALA A 1024 -16.20 -5.84 -17.58
CA ALA A 1024 -14.90 -5.20 -17.75
C ALA A 1024 -15.03 -3.68 -18.00
N VAL A 1025 -16.03 -3.26 -18.78
CA VAL A 1025 -16.24 -1.85 -19.16
C VAL A 1025 -16.39 -0.92 -17.94
N PRO A 1026 -17.26 -1.20 -16.95
CA PRO A 1026 -17.42 -0.33 -15.79
C PRO A 1026 -16.14 -0.18 -14.96
N MET A 1027 -15.29 -1.22 -14.90
CA MET A 1027 -14.00 -1.16 -14.20
C MET A 1027 -13.07 -0.15 -14.87
N VAL A 1028 -12.95 -0.21 -16.21
CA VAL A 1028 -12.12 0.73 -16.97
C VAL A 1028 -12.61 2.18 -16.82
N LEU A 1029 -13.93 2.39 -16.90
CA LEU A 1029 -14.52 3.73 -16.75
C LEU A 1029 -14.29 4.29 -15.35
N LYS A 1030 -14.48 3.46 -14.32
CA LYS A 1030 -14.23 3.82 -12.92
C LYS A 1030 -12.76 4.19 -12.68
N ASP A 1031 -11.83 3.38 -13.18
CA ASP A 1031 -10.39 3.62 -13.02
C ASP A 1031 -9.93 4.89 -13.74
N ALA A 1032 -10.56 5.22 -14.89
CA ALA A 1032 -10.31 6.45 -15.62
C ALA A 1032 -11.04 7.69 -15.07
N GLY A 1033 -11.99 7.50 -14.13
CA GLY A 1033 -12.85 8.57 -13.63
C GLY A 1033 -13.80 9.15 -14.69
N LEU A 1034 -14.17 8.37 -15.71
CA LEU A 1034 -15.04 8.78 -16.82
C LEU A 1034 -16.41 8.11 -16.74
N LYS A 1035 -17.40 8.70 -17.39
CA LYS A 1035 -18.74 8.14 -17.55
C LYS A 1035 -18.92 7.56 -18.95
N LYS A 1036 -19.94 6.71 -19.13
CA LYS A 1036 -20.26 6.13 -20.44
C LYS A 1036 -20.63 7.19 -21.47
N GLU A 1037 -21.17 8.33 -21.04
CA GLU A 1037 -21.52 9.45 -21.91
C GLU A 1037 -20.31 10.17 -22.50
N ASP A 1038 -19.15 10.09 -21.82
CA ASP A 1038 -17.89 10.72 -22.27
C ASP A 1038 -17.22 9.93 -23.42
N ILE A 1039 -17.67 8.70 -23.68
CA ILE A 1039 -17.13 7.84 -24.73
C ILE A 1039 -17.75 8.19 -26.08
N ALA A 1040 -16.90 8.59 -27.03
CA ALA A 1040 -17.30 8.98 -28.37
C ALA A 1040 -17.57 7.76 -29.26
N MET A 1041 -16.78 6.69 -29.11
CA MET A 1041 -16.88 5.48 -29.93
C MET A 1041 -16.63 4.22 -29.12
N TRP A 1042 -17.43 3.19 -29.39
CA TRP A 1042 -17.35 1.89 -28.74
C TRP A 1042 -17.01 0.83 -29.78
N GLU A 1043 -15.99 0.03 -29.51
CA GLU A 1043 -15.69 -1.16 -30.29
C GLU A 1043 -15.91 -2.41 -29.43
N VAL A 1044 -17.01 -3.13 -29.67
CA VAL A 1044 -17.33 -4.40 -29.00
C VAL A 1044 -17.12 -5.52 -29.99
N ASN A 1045 -16.24 -6.48 -29.67
CA ASN A 1045 -15.94 -7.56 -30.60
C ASN A 1045 -17.17 -8.42 -30.94
N GLU A 1046 -17.50 -8.49 -32.22
CA GLU A 1046 -18.68 -9.19 -32.74
C GLU A 1046 -18.41 -10.69 -32.99
N ALA A 1047 -18.06 -11.46 -31.95
CA ALA A 1047 -17.98 -12.93 -32.13
C ALA A 1047 -19.33 -13.49 -32.63
N PHE A 1048 -20.41 -12.93 -32.09
CA PHE A 1048 -21.79 -13.04 -32.58
C PHE A 1048 -22.45 -11.67 -32.46
N SER A 1049 -23.45 -11.38 -33.32
CA SER A 1049 -24.26 -10.15 -33.23
C SER A 1049 -24.92 -10.01 -31.85
N LEU A 1050 -25.30 -11.15 -31.27
CA LEU A 1050 -25.79 -11.24 -29.90
C LEU A 1050 -24.85 -10.63 -28.85
N VAL A 1051 -23.54 -10.84 -28.97
CA VAL A 1051 -22.57 -10.33 -27.99
C VAL A 1051 -22.71 -8.82 -27.90
N VAL A 1052 -22.79 -8.13 -29.05
CA VAL A 1052 -22.91 -6.69 -29.06
C VAL A 1052 -24.26 -6.22 -28.54
N LEU A 1053 -25.36 -6.85 -28.98
CA LEU A 1053 -26.70 -6.51 -28.53
C LEU A 1053 -26.86 -6.69 -27.00
N ALA A 1054 -26.29 -7.76 -26.45
CA ALA A 1054 -26.27 -8.01 -25.02
C ALA A 1054 -25.53 -6.90 -24.26
N ASN A 1055 -24.35 -6.49 -24.74
CA ASN A 1055 -23.55 -5.45 -24.10
C ASN A 1055 -24.17 -4.05 -24.26
N ILE A 1056 -24.79 -3.75 -25.42
CA ILE A 1056 -25.59 -2.53 -25.63
C ILE A 1056 -26.71 -2.43 -24.58
N LYS A 1057 -27.44 -3.53 -24.39
CA LYS A 1057 -28.56 -3.61 -23.45
C LYS A 1057 -28.10 -3.50 -21.99
N MET A 1058 -27.06 -4.23 -21.61
CA MET A 1058 -26.58 -4.28 -20.22
C MET A 1058 -25.85 -3.01 -19.77
N LEU A 1059 -25.09 -2.38 -20.67
CA LEU A 1059 -24.38 -1.13 -20.37
C LEU A 1059 -25.24 0.11 -20.64
N GLU A 1060 -26.38 -0.06 -21.31
CA GLU A 1060 -27.28 1.00 -21.76
C GLU A 1060 -26.50 2.08 -22.51
N ILE A 1061 -25.77 1.66 -23.56
CA ILE A 1061 -24.96 2.52 -24.42
C ILE A 1061 -25.64 2.76 -25.77
N ASP A 1062 -25.37 3.91 -26.37
CA ASP A 1062 -25.97 4.33 -27.64
C ASP A 1062 -25.55 3.40 -28.81
N PRO A 1063 -26.47 2.65 -29.44
CA PRO A 1063 -26.17 1.78 -30.57
C PRO A 1063 -25.57 2.50 -31.79
N GLN A 1064 -25.78 3.81 -31.91
CA GLN A 1064 -25.22 4.60 -33.01
C GLN A 1064 -23.72 4.88 -32.86
N LYS A 1065 -23.17 4.72 -31.65
CA LYS A 1065 -21.74 4.88 -31.36
C LYS A 1065 -20.96 3.57 -31.32
N VAL A 1066 -21.64 2.43 -31.48
CA VAL A 1066 -21.04 1.08 -31.39
C VAL A 1066 -20.75 0.53 -32.78
N ASN A 1067 -19.50 0.11 -33.01
CA ASN A 1067 -19.02 -0.52 -34.24
C ASN A 1067 -19.49 0.22 -35.50
N ILE A 1068 -19.22 1.53 -35.56
CA ILE A 1068 -19.81 2.42 -36.57
C ILE A 1068 -19.32 2.15 -37.99
N ASN A 1069 -18.18 1.46 -38.14
CA ASN A 1069 -17.60 1.04 -39.41
C ASN A 1069 -17.73 -0.48 -39.63
N GLY A 1070 -18.63 -1.14 -38.89
CA GLY A 1070 -18.80 -2.59 -38.89
C GLY A 1070 -17.76 -3.32 -38.05
N GLY A 1071 -18.08 -4.54 -37.62
CA GLY A 1071 -17.20 -5.33 -36.76
C GLY A 1071 -16.98 -6.75 -37.28
N ALA A 1072 -16.66 -7.67 -36.37
CA ALA A 1072 -16.15 -8.99 -36.72
C ALA A 1072 -17.15 -9.90 -37.46
N VAL A 1073 -18.47 -9.64 -37.38
CA VAL A 1073 -19.47 -10.37 -38.17
C VAL A 1073 -19.32 -10.08 -39.67
N SER A 1074 -18.86 -8.87 -40.03
CA SER A 1074 -18.72 -8.47 -41.44
C SER A 1074 -17.28 -8.31 -41.94
N LEU A 1075 -16.33 -8.06 -41.05
CA LEU A 1075 -14.90 -7.95 -41.38
C LEU A 1075 -14.15 -9.27 -41.14
N GLY A 1076 -14.63 -10.11 -40.22
CA GLY A 1076 -14.01 -11.36 -39.81
C GLY A 1076 -13.40 -11.34 -38.40
N HIS A 1077 -13.15 -12.54 -37.88
CA HIS A 1077 -12.70 -12.79 -36.50
C HIS A 1077 -11.48 -13.73 -36.42
N PRO A 1078 -10.27 -13.33 -36.89
CA PRO A 1078 -9.06 -14.07 -36.56
C PRO A 1078 -8.83 -13.94 -35.05
N ILE A 1079 -9.03 -15.03 -34.31
CA ILE A 1079 -9.22 -14.97 -32.85
C ILE A 1079 -7.98 -14.41 -32.11
N GLY A 1080 -6.76 -14.78 -32.49
CA GLY A 1080 -5.53 -14.19 -31.91
C GLY A 1080 -5.33 -12.70 -32.20
N MET A 1081 -5.90 -12.17 -33.29
CA MET A 1081 -5.76 -10.79 -33.76
C MET A 1081 -6.83 -9.84 -33.19
N SER A 1082 -8.04 -10.34 -32.97
CA SER A 1082 -9.25 -9.51 -32.91
C SER A 1082 -9.23 -8.44 -31.84
N GLY A 1083 -8.70 -8.75 -30.64
CA GLY A 1083 -8.55 -7.76 -29.58
C GLY A 1083 -7.61 -6.60 -29.95
N ALA A 1084 -6.54 -6.85 -30.70
CA ALA A 1084 -5.65 -5.79 -31.18
C ALA A 1084 -6.31 -4.98 -32.31
N ARG A 1085 -7.02 -5.64 -33.23
CA ARG A 1085 -7.70 -4.97 -34.36
C ARG A 1085 -8.66 -3.88 -33.90
N ILE A 1086 -9.50 -4.15 -32.90
CA ILE A 1086 -10.47 -3.16 -32.43
C ILE A 1086 -9.82 -1.96 -31.72
N VAL A 1087 -8.67 -2.16 -31.07
CA VAL A 1087 -7.87 -1.06 -30.50
C VAL A 1087 -7.23 -0.22 -31.61
N ILE A 1088 -6.67 -0.87 -32.64
CA ILE A 1088 -6.11 -0.20 -33.82
C ILE A 1088 -7.18 0.65 -34.50
N HIS A 1089 -8.39 0.10 -34.67
CA HIS A 1089 -9.47 0.82 -35.32
C HIS A 1089 -9.84 2.10 -34.57
N LEU A 1090 -10.01 2.03 -33.25
CA LEU A 1090 -10.25 3.23 -32.43
C LEU A 1090 -9.11 4.25 -32.56
N ALA A 1091 -7.85 3.78 -32.56
CA ALA A 1091 -6.69 4.67 -32.66
C ALA A 1091 -6.67 5.47 -33.98
N HIS A 1092 -7.30 4.97 -35.04
CA HIS A 1092 -7.42 5.65 -36.33
C HIS A 1092 -8.75 6.40 -36.51
N ALA A 1093 -9.86 5.86 -36.01
CA ALA A 1093 -11.20 6.38 -36.26
C ALA A 1093 -11.62 7.54 -35.33
N LEU A 1094 -11.04 7.63 -34.13
CA LEU A 1094 -11.32 8.73 -33.19
C LEU A 1094 -10.77 10.06 -33.66
N LYS A 1095 -11.46 11.16 -33.34
CA LYS A 1095 -10.94 12.52 -33.54
C LYS A 1095 -10.10 12.96 -32.33
N GLN A 1096 -9.22 13.93 -32.54
CA GLN A 1096 -8.32 14.44 -31.50
C GLN A 1096 -9.10 14.86 -30.25
N GLY A 1097 -8.67 14.38 -29.08
CA GLY A 1097 -9.30 14.63 -27.77
C GLY A 1097 -10.40 13.66 -27.39
N GLU A 1098 -10.98 12.92 -28.34
CA GLU A 1098 -12.06 11.95 -28.08
C GLU A 1098 -11.55 10.68 -27.38
N TYR A 1099 -12.41 10.13 -26.53
CA TYR A 1099 -12.21 8.84 -25.87
C TYR A 1099 -12.94 7.73 -26.62
N GLY A 1100 -12.27 6.59 -26.79
CA GLY A 1100 -12.88 5.38 -27.33
C GLY A 1100 -12.59 4.17 -26.46
N LEU A 1101 -13.57 3.28 -26.34
CA LEU A 1101 -13.48 2.10 -25.48
C LEU A 1101 -13.66 0.83 -26.32
N ALA A 1102 -12.62 0.00 -26.34
CA ALA A 1102 -12.63 -1.32 -26.94
C ALA A 1102 -12.89 -2.39 -25.88
N SER A 1103 -13.74 -3.38 -26.18
CA SER A 1103 -14.02 -4.50 -25.28
C SER A 1103 -14.22 -5.80 -26.05
N ILE A 1104 -13.73 -6.90 -25.48
CA ILE A 1104 -13.74 -8.21 -26.13
C ILE A 1104 -13.95 -9.31 -25.11
N CYS A 1105 -14.85 -10.24 -25.42
CA CYS A 1105 -15.03 -11.47 -24.68
C CYS A 1105 -14.01 -12.54 -25.13
N ASN A 1106 -13.75 -13.54 -24.28
CA ASN A 1106 -12.92 -14.68 -24.62
C ASN A 1106 -13.51 -15.98 -24.07
N GLY A 1107 -13.17 -17.11 -24.70
CA GLY A 1107 -13.54 -18.45 -24.21
C GLY A 1107 -13.11 -18.66 -22.76
N GLY A 1108 -13.92 -19.41 -22.01
CA GLY A 1108 -13.75 -19.59 -20.56
C GLY A 1108 -14.37 -18.50 -19.69
N GLY A 1109 -15.24 -17.63 -20.26
CA GLY A 1109 -16.02 -16.65 -19.51
C GLY A 1109 -15.30 -15.33 -19.21
N GLY A 1110 -14.15 -15.08 -19.83
CA GLY A 1110 -13.36 -13.85 -19.60
C GLY A 1110 -13.71 -12.70 -20.55
N ALA A 1111 -13.27 -11.51 -20.19
CA ALA A 1111 -13.21 -10.35 -21.08
C ALA A 1111 -12.00 -9.45 -20.78
N SER A 1112 -11.62 -8.65 -21.77
CA SER A 1112 -10.67 -7.55 -21.64
C SER A 1112 -11.30 -6.28 -22.21
N ALA A 1113 -11.04 -5.14 -21.58
CA ALA A 1113 -11.44 -3.83 -22.05
C ALA A 1113 -10.29 -2.83 -21.97
N MET A 1114 -10.22 -1.91 -22.92
CA MET A 1114 -9.19 -0.90 -23.03
C MET A 1114 -9.79 0.43 -23.48
N LEU A 1115 -9.48 1.48 -22.73
CA LEU A 1115 -9.83 2.86 -23.03
C LEU A 1115 -8.60 3.58 -23.59
N ILE A 1116 -8.79 4.22 -24.74
CA ILE A 1116 -7.77 5.07 -25.35
C ILE A 1116 -8.32 6.47 -25.61
N GLN A 1117 -7.42 7.44 -25.66
CA GLN A 1117 -7.73 8.81 -26.05
C GLN A 1117 -6.90 9.19 -27.26
N LYS A 1118 -7.52 9.73 -28.30
CA LYS A 1118 -6.79 10.24 -29.47
C LYS A 1118 -6.04 11.52 -29.10
N LEU A 1119 -4.75 11.60 -29.47
CA LEU A 1119 -3.85 12.72 -29.14
C LEU A 1119 -3.73 13.76 -30.24
#